data_AF-A0A139GZN7-F1
#
_entry.id   AF-A0A139GZN7-F1
#
_cell.length_a   1.000
_cell.length_b   1.000
_cell.length_c   1.000
_cell.angle_alpha   90.00
_cell.angle_beta   90.00
_cell.angle_gamma   90.00
#
_symmetry.space_group_name_H-M   'P 1'
#
loop_
_entity.id
_entity.type
_entity.pdbx_description
1 polymer ?
#
loop_
_entity_poly.entity_id
_entity_poly.type
_entity_poly.pdbx_seq_one_letter_code
_entity_poly.pdbx_strand_id
1 'polypeptide(L)'
;MVEVAKSTGAEVHIAASEDSPAQQKTTTVVAVDENEKEGSNLQANDDNTEYVKGHPIIKNGMDVSKYLISTKDDGDPAFTFRSMLLGTLFTALSSVITMLYQFKPVQIQVSAVFLQLLIFIFGEAWAIFTPRPDRFKGNWVRSLLSFLNFGQPFGIKEHVVAALIASSGNNGLAGVDVYAVERLFYDRSVSASTAVLATFSISLCGFVIAGILRPLIVYPAEMVYWSTLPQVVLFQNLHIDRKANRNRLVKFGWALGLAAVWELFPAYMVTWFGGVSIFCLASMRAPDNTRTIFSTIFGGASSNEGLGLLNFSLDWQYIQSQYLAFPLKQQINTWIGYAIWYIVMLSLYYGNAFGAKNFPFMSSSLFLENGKKYSTTSILNKEGTIDYAKVEEFGVPSITATAAWGYLTQNLAIGALITHVILFFGPDMVSAWKQARNRTQPDPHYQGMLKYKEVPMWWYYGMFVLCFFAGLIVCIKGDTTLTWWGYIIALLLGAFIAPFSCILYGLYGTGVSTNQLSKMVGGAVHPGRPLANLYFASWSHQVILLAVNLANWLKVGQYTKVPPRVMFWTQVYASLLGAAFNYVVMTTIVTNKRDILLDPEGNNVWSGAYVQSMNAQAITWALAKEIYGVAGRYLIVPLGLVIGLAIPVLHWILIKFIPKVGEYPINTVIIIFVSGRYFYGNTAFIWSSIAVGIFSQVWLRRRHPNIYNKYNYLIGAALDGGSQLVIFLLSFAVYGASDHNHLTMSSLINSLLHATNFRNPFLRTLVPSIGLAYGVQAAAAIPSILFQTERFYDLSGSLTYISCAALSLYLPTIRARLAAGPGSTAPAWPSLLASLTSKGGVNAWNWRQVVLSAAVTFWATRLGSFLFSRITAEDGRDSRFDGIREKPAKFGVAFFAQATWVSLCLMPVLAINSIPATTLASLPFITLVDVVGLLLYVGGITFEATADRQKSQWMKEKREKKHSEDFLTRGLWSKSRHPNYFGESTLWTGIATTAAGVMMSSVGQAGMGFSGGAVSRIGALAMAAVSPAFVTFLLFKVSGIPMSEKKYDKRYGDRKDYQEWKKNTPMFFPKF
;
A
#
# COMPACT_ATOMS: atom_id res chain seq x y z
N MET A 1 -11.21 -37.95 -12.71
CA MET A 1 -10.78 -39.31 -13.09
C MET A 1 -11.85 -40.28 -12.62
N VAL A 2 -12.44 -41.03 -13.55
CA VAL A 2 -13.32 -42.17 -13.30
C VAL A 2 -12.87 -43.29 -14.24
N GLU A 3 -12.74 -44.49 -13.68
CA GLU A 3 -12.49 -45.81 -14.30
C GLU A 3 -11.20 -46.02 -15.09
N VAL A 4 -10.22 -46.72 -14.48
CA VAL A 4 -9.78 -48.07 -14.88
C VAL A 4 -9.07 -48.69 -13.67
N ALA A 5 -9.66 -49.70 -13.02
CA ALA A 5 -8.95 -50.58 -12.10
C ALA A 5 -9.67 -51.94 -12.02
N LYS A 6 -9.23 -52.89 -12.84
CA LYS A 6 -9.45 -54.33 -12.63
C LYS A 6 -8.23 -55.11 -13.11
N SER A 7 -7.88 -56.14 -12.32
CA SER A 7 -6.74 -57.06 -12.44
C SER A 7 -5.39 -56.40 -12.12
N THR A 8 -4.69 -56.81 -11.07
CA THR A 8 -4.12 -58.16 -10.92
C THR A 8 -3.90 -58.46 -9.44
N GLY A 9 -4.15 -59.72 -9.06
CA GLY A 9 -3.88 -60.22 -7.71
C GLY A 9 -2.40 -60.54 -7.52
N ALA A 10 -1.90 -60.25 -6.33
CA ALA A 10 -0.74 -60.91 -5.75
C ALA A 10 -0.90 -60.88 -4.23
N GLU A 11 -1.02 -62.06 -3.64
CA GLU A 11 -1.08 -62.33 -2.22
C GLU A 11 0.21 -61.87 -1.52
N VAL A 12 0.09 -61.28 -0.33
CA VAL A 12 1.23 -61.03 0.56
C VAL A 12 1.06 -61.92 1.78
N HIS A 13 1.99 -62.87 1.92
CA HIS A 13 2.16 -63.73 3.09
C HIS A 13 2.43 -62.92 4.35
N ILE A 14 1.70 -63.27 5.41
CA ILE A 14 1.92 -62.82 6.79
C ILE A 14 3.00 -63.71 7.40
N ALA A 15 4.04 -63.11 7.97
CA ALA A 15 4.92 -63.76 8.94
C ALA A 15 5.08 -62.82 10.15
N ALA A 16 4.64 -63.31 11.31
CA ALA A 16 4.79 -62.70 12.61
C ALA A 16 6.07 -63.19 13.29
N SER A 17 6.72 -62.34 14.08
CA SER A 17 7.57 -62.77 15.21
C SER A 17 7.69 -61.67 16.26
N GLU A 18 7.55 -62.09 17.52
CA GLU A 18 7.43 -61.34 18.77
C GLU A 18 8.78 -60.82 19.34
N ASP A 19 8.64 -59.81 20.23
CA ASP A 19 9.39 -59.47 21.46
C ASP A 19 10.91 -59.09 21.49
N SER A 20 11.14 -57.77 21.74
CA SER A 20 11.95 -57.04 22.78
C SER A 20 13.26 -57.65 23.38
N PRO A 21 14.26 -56.86 23.89
CA PRO A 21 14.13 -55.51 24.49
C PRO A 21 15.28 -54.48 24.26
N ALA A 22 14.94 -53.21 24.57
CA ALA A 22 15.75 -52.09 25.09
C ALA A 22 17.26 -51.94 24.79
N GLN A 23 17.67 -50.79 24.21
CA GLN A 23 18.80 -49.99 24.72
C GLN A 23 18.91 -48.56 24.11
N GLN A 24 19.07 -47.60 25.03
CA GLN A 24 19.69 -46.26 24.99
C GLN A 24 19.80 -45.45 23.69
N LYS A 25 19.18 -44.26 23.74
CA LYS A 25 19.41 -43.12 22.86
C LYS A 25 20.83 -42.55 23.05
N THR A 26 21.61 -42.54 21.98
CA THR A 26 22.74 -41.62 21.78
C THR A 26 22.54 -40.91 20.45
N THR A 27 22.29 -39.61 20.51
CA THR A 27 22.11 -38.74 19.34
C THR A 27 23.47 -38.42 18.75
N THR A 28 23.86 -39.08 17.67
CA THR A 28 25.00 -38.67 16.83
C THR A 28 24.50 -37.74 15.73
N VAL A 29 24.94 -36.48 15.82
CA VAL A 29 24.78 -35.45 14.80
C VAL A 29 25.65 -35.83 13.60
N VAL A 30 25.04 -36.11 12.45
CA VAL A 30 25.77 -36.22 11.18
C VAL A 30 25.72 -34.85 10.51
N ALA A 31 26.90 -34.23 10.41
CA ALA A 31 27.16 -33.08 9.57
C ALA A 31 27.04 -33.50 8.10
N VAL A 32 26.31 -32.73 7.30
CA VAL A 32 26.22 -32.92 5.85
C VAL A 32 27.11 -31.88 5.19
N ASP A 33 28.19 -32.36 4.58
CA ASP A 33 29.05 -31.58 3.68
C ASP A 33 28.34 -31.31 2.35
N GLU A 34 28.50 -30.09 1.85
CA GLU A 34 28.07 -29.65 0.52
C GLU A 34 29.03 -30.17 -0.54
N ASN A 35 28.58 -31.07 -1.43
CA ASN A 35 28.68 -30.96 -2.89
C ASN A 35 28.30 -32.27 -3.61
N GLU A 36 27.78 -32.08 -4.82
CA GLU A 36 27.52 -33.06 -5.89
C GLU A 36 26.18 -33.81 -5.92
N LYS A 37 25.38 -33.38 -6.92
CA LYS A 37 24.52 -34.19 -7.81
C LYS A 37 23.82 -35.42 -7.19
N GLU A 38 22.57 -35.23 -6.76
CA GLU A 38 21.56 -36.30 -6.85
C GLU A 38 20.25 -35.75 -7.40
N GLY A 39 20.05 -35.99 -8.71
CA GLY A 39 18.75 -36.38 -9.18
C GLY A 39 18.49 -37.84 -8.77
N SER A 40 17.21 -38.22 -8.75
CA SER A 40 16.67 -39.54 -8.39
C SER A 40 16.73 -39.90 -6.90
N ASN A 41 15.68 -39.53 -6.15
CA ASN A 41 14.96 -40.41 -5.21
C ASN A 41 13.85 -39.66 -4.44
N LEU A 42 13.02 -38.89 -5.15
CA LEU A 42 11.73 -38.39 -4.69
C LEU A 42 10.67 -38.61 -5.78
N GLN A 43 10.60 -39.83 -6.32
CA GLN A 43 9.49 -40.29 -7.14
C GLN A 43 8.61 -41.21 -6.30
N ALA A 44 7.72 -40.60 -5.53
CA ALA A 44 6.56 -41.29 -4.97
C ALA A 44 5.33 -40.42 -5.30
N ASN A 45 4.70 -40.76 -6.42
CA ASN A 45 3.41 -40.30 -6.96
C ASN A 45 3.27 -38.80 -7.26
N ASP A 46 3.86 -38.37 -8.38
CA ASP A 46 3.76 -37.03 -8.99
C ASP A 46 2.91 -37.04 -10.29
N ASP A 47 1.98 -37.99 -10.42
CA ASP A 47 1.27 -38.34 -11.68
C ASP A 47 0.35 -37.25 -12.27
N ASN A 48 0.26 -36.06 -11.67
CA ASN A 48 -0.66 -34.99 -12.11
C ASN A 48 -0.08 -33.57 -12.17
N THR A 49 1.17 -33.34 -11.74
CA THR A 49 1.77 -32.00 -11.78
C THR A 49 2.44 -31.77 -13.14
N GLU A 50 1.97 -30.76 -13.87
CA GLU A 50 2.50 -30.44 -15.19
C GLU A 50 3.76 -29.57 -15.08
N TYR A 51 4.83 -29.95 -15.76
CA TYR A 51 6.09 -29.20 -15.78
C TYR A 51 6.28 -28.50 -17.13
N VAL A 52 6.64 -27.22 -17.08
CA VAL A 52 7.06 -26.47 -18.27
C VAL A 52 8.44 -25.90 -18.02
N LYS A 53 9.39 -26.23 -18.90
CA LYS A 53 10.81 -25.86 -18.78
C LYS A 53 11.43 -26.29 -17.43
N GLY A 54 11.08 -27.48 -16.94
CA GLY A 54 11.61 -28.03 -15.69
C GLY A 54 11.02 -27.42 -14.41
N HIS A 55 9.97 -26.61 -14.49
CA HIS A 55 9.32 -26.00 -13.33
C HIS A 55 7.82 -26.37 -13.26
N PRO A 56 7.28 -26.67 -12.07
CA PRO A 56 5.90 -27.10 -11.90
C PRO A 56 4.92 -25.94 -12.11
N ILE A 57 3.82 -26.21 -12.82
CA ILE A 57 2.68 -25.30 -12.95
C ILE A 57 1.76 -25.51 -11.76
N ILE A 58 1.60 -24.48 -10.93
CA ILE A 58 0.70 -24.52 -9.77
C ILE A 58 -0.77 -24.51 -10.24
N LYS A 59 -1.49 -25.62 -10.06
CA LYS A 59 -2.89 -25.78 -10.45
C LYS A 59 -3.84 -25.95 -9.27
N ASN A 60 -3.46 -26.76 -8.28
CA ASN A 60 -4.31 -27.14 -7.14
C ASN A 60 -3.67 -26.74 -5.79
N GLY A 61 -4.37 -26.99 -4.69
CA GLY A 61 -3.84 -26.64 -3.36
C GLY A 61 -2.68 -27.53 -2.92
N MET A 62 -2.57 -28.74 -3.47
CA MET A 62 -1.43 -29.61 -3.20
C MET A 62 -0.13 -29.08 -3.80
N ASP A 63 -0.17 -28.56 -5.03
CA ASP A 63 0.98 -27.91 -5.68
C ASP A 63 1.46 -26.70 -4.89
N VAL A 64 0.53 -25.91 -4.33
CA VAL A 64 0.85 -24.76 -3.47
C VAL A 64 1.62 -25.22 -2.23
N SER A 65 1.13 -26.25 -1.56
CA SER A 65 1.71 -26.78 -0.33
C SER A 65 3.05 -27.50 -0.54
N LYS A 66 3.30 -28.05 -1.74
CA LYS A 66 4.56 -28.73 -2.08
C LYS A 66 5.63 -27.79 -2.64
N TYR A 67 5.24 -26.89 -3.55
CA TYR A 67 6.19 -26.17 -4.40
C TYR A 67 6.25 -24.66 -4.15
N LEU A 68 5.22 -24.06 -3.54
CA LEU A 68 5.17 -22.60 -3.34
C LEU A 68 5.55 -22.19 -1.91
N ILE A 69 5.09 -22.93 -0.90
CA ILE A 69 5.22 -22.56 0.51
C ILE A 69 6.22 -23.49 1.20
N SER A 70 7.18 -22.92 1.92
CA SER A 70 8.17 -23.70 2.68
C SER A 70 7.56 -24.40 3.90
N THR A 71 7.95 -25.64 4.15
CA THR A 71 7.55 -26.43 5.33
C THR A 71 8.47 -26.24 6.54
N LYS A 72 9.55 -25.45 6.40
CA LYS A 72 10.55 -25.19 7.46
C LYS A 72 9.93 -24.61 8.73
N ASP A 73 10.37 -25.09 9.89
CA ASP A 73 9.97 -24.60 11.20
C ASP A 73 11.15 -24.60 12.17
N ASP A 74 11.69 -23.41 12.43
CA ASP A 74 12.84 -23.21 13.30
C ASP A 74 12.50 -23.23 14.80
N GLY A 75 11.23 -23.40 15.17
CA GLY A 75 10.81 -23.48 16.58
C GLY A 75 10.77 -22.15 17.33
N ASP A 76 10.90 -21.02 16.62
CA ASP A 76 10.90 -19.66 17.19
C ASP A 76 9.70 -19.38 18.12
N PRO A 77 9.84 -18.49 19.12
CA PRO A 77 8.73 -18.08 19.95
C PRO A 77 7.71 -17.26 19.14
N ALA A 78 6.43 -17.65 19.23
CA ALA A 78 5.34 -16.95 18.56
C ALA A 78 4.75 -15.80 19.39
N PHE A 79 4.58 -16.03 20.69
CA PHE A 79 3.96 -15.07 21.62
C PHE A 79 5.06 -14.36 22.41
N THR A 80 5.39 -13.13 22.01
CA THR A 80 6.43 -12.29 22.62
C THR A 80 5.87 -10.94 23.04
N PHE A 81 6.49 -10.26 24.01
CA PHE A 81 6.07 -8.91 24.40
C PHE A 81 6.09 -7.95 23.20
N ARG A 82 7.17 -8.01 22.41
CA ARG A 82 7.32 -7.23 21.19
C ARG A 82 6.19 -7.48 20.19
N SER A 83 5.81 -8.73 19.96
CA SER A 83 4.69 -9.06 19.06
C SER A 83 3.35 -8.48 19.53
N MET A 84 3.09 -8.53 20.83
CA MET A 84 1.85 -8.01 21.43
C MET A 84 1.80 -6.49 21.37
N LEU A 85 2.91 -5.81 21.67
CA LEU A 85 2.97 -4.35 21.63
C LEU A 85 2.85 -3.80 20.21
N LEU A 86 3.65 -4.34 19.27
CA LEU A 86 3.56 -3.94 17.86
C LEU A 86 2.17 -4.24 17.30
N GLY A 87 1.65 -5.45 17.54
CA GLY A 87 0.29 -5.82 17.14
C GLY A 87 -0.76 -4.85 17.68
N THR A 88 -0.68 -4.46 18.96
CA THR A 88 -1.60 -3.51 19.60
C THR A 88 -1.54 -2.12 18.97
N LEU A 89 -0.35 -1.58 18.76
CA LEU A 89 -0.15 -0.27 18.13
C LEU A 89 -0.70 -0.23 16.70
N PHE A 90 -0.43 -1.29 15.92
CA PHE A 90 -0.91 -1.38 14.54
C PHE A 90 -2.39 -1.76 14.43
N THR A 91 -2.98 -2.38 15.46
CA THR A 91 -4.44 -2.54 15.57
C THR A 91 -5.11 -1.17 15.72
N ALA A 92 -4.61 -0.33 16.62
CA ALA A 92 -5.13 1.03 16.79
C ALA A 92 -5.07 1.81 15.47
N LEU A 93 -3.93 1.75 14.78
CA LEU A 93 -3.76 2.37 13.46
C LEU A 93 -4.78 1.81 12.45
N SER A 94 -4.88 0.49 12.31
CA SER A 94 -5.77 -0.16 11.34
C SER A 94 -7.24 0.17 11.61
N SER A 95 -7.69 0.10 12.86
CA SER A 95 -9.08 0.37 13.25
C SER A 95 -9.46 1.83 13.08
N VAL A 96 -8.60 2.77 13.49
CA VAL A 96 -8.84 4.21 13.28
C VAL A 96 -8.98 4.52 11.79
N ILE A 97 -8.06 4.02 10.97
CA ILE A 97 -8.09 4.26 9.52
C ILE A 97 -9.36 3.64 8.90
N THR A 98 -9.64 2.38 9.20
CA THR A 98 -10.78 1.66 8.64
C THR A 98 -12.09 2.38 8.96
N MET A 99 -12.27 2.77 10.23
CA MET A 99 -13.46 3.50 10.65
C MET A 99 -13.55 4.89 10.02
N LEU A 100 -12.44 5.60 9.86
CA LEU A 100 -12.42 6.90 9.18
C LEU A 100 -12.92 6.78 7.73
N TYR A 101 -12.43 5.80 6.97
CA TYR A 101 -12.82 5.60 5.57
C TYR A 101 -14.26 5.14 5.39
N GLN A 102 -14.89 4.59 6.42
CA GLN A 102 -16.29 4.22 6.39
C GLN A 102 -17.22 5.42 6.14
N PHE A 103 -16.83 6.58 6.65
CA PHE A 103 -17.52 7.86 6.53
C PHE A 103 -16.92 8.78 5.44
N LYS A 104 -16.08 8.23 4.56
CA LYS A 104 -15.52 8.95 3.41
C LYS A 104 -16.32 8.63 2.14
N PRO A 105 -16.31 9.54 1.14
CA PRO A 105 -16.92 9.28 -0.17
C PRO A 105 -16.34 8.04 -0.89
N VAL A 106 -15.04 7.78 -0.69
CA VAL A 106 -14.35 6.60 -1.21
C VAL A 106 -13.90 5.73 -0.04
N GLN A 107 -14.38 4.49 -0.01
CA GLN A 107 -14.08 3.54 1.04
C GLN A 107 -12.80 2.76 0.70
N ILE A 108 -11.86 2.74 1.63
CA ILE A 108 -10.57 2.07 1.45
C ILE A 108 -10.34 1.13 2.63
N GLN A 109 -10.00 -0.12 2.32
CA GLN A 109 -9.57 -1.10 3.32
C GLN A 109 -8.05 -1.13 3.43
N VAL A 110 -7.56 -1.21 4.67
CA VAL A 110 -6.14 -1.37 4.96
C VAL A 110 -5.72 -2.80 4.60
N SER A 111 -4.72 -2.93 3.73
CA SER A 111 -4.14 -4.18 3.29
C SER A 111 -3.33 -4.82 4.40
N ALA A 112 -3.50 -6.13 4.56
CA ALA A 112 -2.72 -6.91 5.49
C ALA A 112 -1.21 -6.91 5.14
N VAL A 113 -0.86 -6.76 3.86
CA VAL A 113 0.53 -6.68 3.40
C VAL A 113 1.18 -5.37 3.83
N PHE A 114 0.45 -4.26 3.76
CA PHE A 114 0.93 -2.96 4.24
C PHE A 114 1.22 -3.01 5.74
N LEU A 115 0.29 -3.55 6.55
CA LEU A 115 0.50 -3.73 8.00
C LEU A 115 1.69 -4.65 8.29
N GLN A 116 1.83 -5.76 7.56
CA GLN A 116 2.97 -6.66 7.66
C GLN A 116 4.30 -5.94 7.41
N LEU A 117 4.39 -5.10 6.37
CA LEU A 117 5.63 -4.38 6.07
C LEU A 117 6.00 -3.37 7.14
N LEU A 118 5.02 -2.62 7.67
CA LEU A 118 5.28 -1.70 8.77
C LEU A 118 5.76 -2.46 10.02
N ILE A 119 5.06 -3.53 10.40
CA ILE A 119 5.43 -4.35 11.56
C ILE A 119 6.83 -4.94 11.37
N PHE A 120 7.19 -5.37 10.16
CA PHE A 120 8.55 -5.83 9.86
C PHE A 120 9.60 -4.74 10.08
N ILE A 121 9.37 -3.53 9.55
CA ILE A 121 10.30 -2.39 9.67
C ILE A 121 10.50 -2.05 11.15
N PHE A 122 9.41 -1.90 11.91
CA PHE A 122 9.48 -1.56 13.34
C PHE A 122 10.03 -2.72 14.19
N GLY A 123 9.75 -3.97 13.84
CA GLY A 123 10.28 -5.16 14.52
C GLY A 123 11.79 -5.33 14.34
N GLU A 124 12.31 -5.16 13.12
CA GLU A 124 13.75 -5.16 12.83
C GLU A 124 14.44 -3.94 13.46
N ALA A 125 13.82 -2.75 13.38
CA ALA A 125 14.33 -1.57 14.05
C ALA A 125 14.45 -1.79 15.57
N TRP A 126 13.43 -2.39 16.20
CA TRP A 126 13.47 -2.77 17.61
C TRP A 126 14.63 -3.73 17.89
N ALA A 127 14.81 -4.77 17.07
CA ALA A 127 15.91 -5.74 17.22
C ALA A 127 17.31 -5.10 17.09
N ILE A 128 17.47 -4.12 16.20
CA ILE A 128 18.75 -3.48 15.89
C ILE A 128 19.11 -2.40 16.91
N PHE A 129 18.14 -1.55 17.29
CA PHE A 129 18.42 -0.37 18.13
C PHE A 129 18.43 -0.66 19.63
N THR A 130 17.88 -1.79 20.07
CA THR A 130 17.86 -2.15 21.49
C THR A 130 19.08 -3.02 21.87
N PRO A 131 19.63 -2.86 23.08
CA PRO A 131 20.83 -3.57 23.49
C PRO A 131 20.56 -5.06 23.77
N ARG A 132 21.53 -5.92 23.46
CA ARG A 132 21.44 -7.35 23.78
C ARG A 132 21.48 -7.58 25.31
N PRO A 133 20.58 -8.42 25.86
CA PRO A 133 20.51 -8.74 27.29
C PRO A 133 21.84 -9.26 27.86
N ASP A 134 22.60 -9.98 27.05
CA ASP A 134 23.90 -10.57 27.43
C ASP A 134 24.99 -9.54 27.75
N ARG A 135 24.78 -8.26 27.43
CA ARG A 135 25.70 -7.18 27.80
C ARG A 135 25.59 -6.78 29.27
N PHE A 136 24.52 -7.15 29.97
CA PHE A 136 24.26 -6.73 31.35
C PHE A 136 24.50 -7.88 32.33
N LYS A 137 25.23 -7.58 33.42
CA LYS A 137 25.59 -8.57 34.45
C LYS A 137 24.47 -8.87 35.45
N GLY A 138 23.46 -8.01 35.58
CA GLY A 138 22.37 -8.20 36.53
C GLY A 138 21.29 -9.18 36.03
N ASN A 139 21.02 -10.24 36.78
CA ASN A 139 20.05 -11.29 36.40
C ASN A 139 18.63 -10.74 36.18
N TRP A 140 18.20 -9.77 36.99
CA TRP A 140 16.89 -9.11 36.84
C TRP A 140 16.84 -8.27 35.55
N VAL A 141 17.87 -7.46 35.29
CA VAL A 141 17.96 -6.61 34.09
C VAL A 141 18.00 -7.49 32.83
N ARG A 142 18.79 -8.58 32.83
CA ARG A 142 18.84 -9.53 31.71
C ARG A 142 17.47 -10.15 31.46
N SER A 143 16.78 -10.61 32.51
CA SER A 143 15.45 -11.21 32.39
C SER A 143 14.41 -10.21 31.86
N LEU A 144 14.43 -8.96 32.34
CA LEU A 144 13.55 -7.89 31.85
C LEU A 144 13.82 -7.58 30.37
N LEU A 145 15.09 -7.39 29.99
CA LEU A 145 15.46 -7.09 28.60
C LEU A 145 15.14 -8.25 27.66
N SER A 146 15.31 -9.50 28.11
CA SER A 146 14.89 -10.70 27.36
C SER A 146 13.37 -10.79 27.23
N PHE A 147 12.60 -10.44 28.28
CA PHE A 147 11.14 -10.38 28.20
C PHE A 147 10.67 -9.32 27.20
N LEU A 148 11.31 -8.15 27.17
CA LEU A 148 11.03 -7.06 26.22
C LEU A 148 11.57 -7.32 24.80
N ASN A 149 12.24 -8.45 24.57
CA ASN A 149 12.88 -8.85 23.31
C ASN A 149 13.94 -7.85 22.81
N PHE A 150 14.68 -7.22 23.71
CA PHE A 150 15.72 -6.28 23.33
C PHE A 150 16.91 -7.01 22.69
N GLY A 151 17.45 -6.48 21.60
CA GLY A 151 18.61 -7.02 20.87
C GLY A 151 18.43 -8.44 20.30
N GLN A 152 17.25 -9.05 20.46
CA GLN A 152 16.91 -10.38 19.96
C GLN A 152 16.40 -10.29 18.52
N PRO A 153 16.75 -11.28 17.66
CA PRO A 153 16.33 -11.28 16.25
C PRO A 153 14.81 -11.27 16.14
N PHE A 154 14.29 -10.61 15.10
CA PHE A 154 12.86 -10.60 14.81
C PHE A 154 12.50 -11.85 13.99
N GLY A 155 11.81 -12.80 14.60
CA GLY A 155 11.44 -14.09 14.00
C GLY A 155 10.15 -14.06 13.18
N ILE A 156 9.93 -15.10 12.38
CA ILE A 156 8.74 -15.20 11.52
C ILE A 156 7.44 -15.33 12.33
N LYS A 157 7.43 -16.14 13.40
CA LYS A 157 6.19 -16.42 14.15
C LYS A 157 5.72 -15.21 14.95
N GLU A 158 6.63 -14.49 15.60
CA GLU A 158 6.27 -13.25 16.30
C GLU A 158 5.79 -12.16 15.31
N HIS A 159 6.33 -12.13 14.08
CA HIS A 159 5.88 -11.24 13.04
C HIS A 159 4.46 -11.58 12.57
N VAL A 160 4.17 -12.86 12.32
CA VAL A 160 2.83 -13.32 11.94
C VAL A 160 1.82 -13.02 13.04
N VAL A 161 2.17 -13.24 14.31
CA VAL A 161 1.29 -12.92 15.45
C VAL A 161 1.00 -11.42 15.53
N ALA A 162 2.01 -10.56 15.40
CA ALA A 162 1.80 -9.11 15.41
C ALA A 162 0.91 -8.64 14.25
N ALA A 163 1.12 -9.18 13.03
CA ALA A 163 0.32 -8.84 11.86
C ALA A 163 -1.13 -9.35 11.96
N LEU A 164 -1.32 -10.55 12.53
CA LEU A 164 -2.63 -11.09 12.83
C LEU A 164 -3.39 -10.21 13.82
N ILE A 165 -2.72 -9.74 14.88
CA ILE A 165 -3.35 -8.84 15.87
C ILE A 165 -3.78 -7.55 15.17
N ALA A 166 -2.88 -6.92 14.41
CA ALA A 166 -3.16 -5.68 13.69
C ALA A 166 -4.33 -5.79 12.71
N SER A 167 -4.46 -6.91 11.99
CA SER A 167 -5.51 -7.10 10.99
C SER A 167 -6.84 -7.59 11.57
N SER A 168 -6.81 -8.39 12.64
CA SER A 168 -8.03 -8.98 13.24
C SER A 168 -8.83 -7.98 14.10
N GLY A 169 -8.33 -6.76 14.27
CA GLY A 169 -9.03 -5.69 14.99
C GLY A 169 -10.36 -5.27 14.37
N ASN A 170 -10.52 -5.43 13.05
CA ASN A 170 -11.71 -4.96 12.34
C ASN A 170 -12.81 -6.02 12.23
N ASN A 171 -12.66 -7.16 12.90
CA ASN A 171 -13.64 -8.25 12.94
C ASN A 171 -15.00 -7.82 13.55
N GLY A 172 -15.01 -6.82 14.45
CA GLY A 172 -16.21 -6.32 15.13
C GLY A 172 -17.00 -5.22 14.42
N LEU A 173 -16.63 -4.87 13.17
CA LEU A 173 -17.07 -3.64 12.51
C LEU A 173 -18.59 -3.52 12.33
N ALA A 174 -19.29 -4.60 11.95
CA ALA A 174 -20.72 -4.50 11.63
C ALA A 174 -21.59 -4.09 12.84
N GLY A 175 -21.20 -4.46 14.06
CA GLY A 175 -21.92 -3.99 15.26
C GLY A 175 -21.77 -2.47 15.44
N VAL A 176 -20.57 -1.95 15.15
CA VAL A 176 -20.29 -0.52 15.24
C VAL A 176 -21.03 0.27 14.16
N ASP A 177 -21.18 -0.29 12.96
CA ASP A 177 -21.98 0.30 11.88
C ASP A 177 -23.45 0.47 12.27
N VAL A 178 -24.05 -0.50 12.98
CA VAL A 178 -25.44 -0.37 13.46
C VAL A 178 -25.58 0.81 14.42
N TYR A 179 -24.63 1.00 15.34
CA TYR A 179 -24.69 2.13 16.26
C TYR A 179 -24.55 3.49 15.54
N ALA A 180 -23.80 3.54 14.43
CA ALA A 180 -23.73 4.73 13.60
C ALA A 180 -25.09 5.04 12.94
N VAL A 181 -25.77 4.02 12.40
CA VAL A 181 -27.14 4.16 11.85
C VAL A 181 -28.12 4.62 12.94
N GLU A 182 -28.07 4.00 14.12
CA GLU A 182 -28.95 4.29 15.25
C GLU A 182 -28.81 5.74 15.73
N ARG A 183 -27.58 6.24 15.83
CA ARG A 183 -27.30 7.64 16.20
C ARG A 183 -27.69 8.63 15.11
N LEU A 184 -27.47 8.31 13.83
CA LEU A 184 -27.75 9.24 12.74
C LEU A 184 -29.24 9.35 12.44
N PHE A 185 -29.92 8.22 12.24
CA PHE A 185 -31.27 8.18 11.68
C PHE A 185 -32.40 7.93 12.69
N TYR A 186 -32.08 7.38 13.87
CA TYR A 186 -33.07 7.05 14.90
C TYR A 186 -32.97 7.95 16.14
N ASP A 187 -32.02 8.90 16.15
CA ASP A 187 -31.71 9.83 17.24
C ASP A 187 -31.59 9.17 18.62
N ARG A 188 -31.06 7.94 18.64
CA ARG A 188 -30.86 7.14 19.85
C ARG A 188 -29.39 7.02 20.17
N SER A 189 -29.07 7.12 21.45
CA SER A 189 -27.73 6.83 21.96
C SER A 189 -27.72 5.46 22.63
N VAL A 190 -26.87 4.57 22.12
CA VAL A 190 -26.68 3.24 22.71
C VAL A 190 -25.97 3.40 24.06
N SER A 191 -26.52 2.80 25.12
CA SER A 191 -25.87 2.79 26.43
C SER A 191 -24.47 2.16 26.32
N ALA A 192 -23.51 2.65 27.10
CA ALA A 192 -22.15 2.11 27.08
C ALA A 192 -22.12 0.59 27.37
N SER A 193 -22.99 0.12 28.27
CA SER A 193 -23.13 -1.30 28.59
C SER A 193 -23.64 -2.13 27.42
N THR A 194 -24.65 -1.62 26.70
CA THR A 194 -25.22 -2.26 25.51
C THR A 194 -24.16 -2.33 24.41
N ALA A 195 -23.46 -1.22 24.14
CA ALA A 195 -22.43 -1.18 23.10
C ALA A 195 -21.29 -2.17 23.39
N VAL A 196 -20.79 -2.23 24.63
CA VAL A 196 -19.70 -3.15 24.99
C VAL A 196 -20.13 -4.61 24.88
N LEU A 197 -21.27 -4.98 25.46
CA LEU A 197 -21.75 -6.37 25.44
C LEU A 197 -22.17 -6.83 24.04
N ALA A 198 -22.82 -5.95 23.27
CA ALA A 198 -23.25 -6.24 21.90
C ALA A 198 -22.04 -6.39 20.99
N THR A 199 -21.05 -5.49 21.08
CA THR A 199 -19.84 -5.61 20.27
C THR A 199 -18.99 -6.82 20.69
N PHE A 200 -18.92 -7.13 21.99
CA PHE A 200 -18.28 -8.37 22.47
C PHE A 200 -18.95 -9.62 21.86
N SER A 201 -20.29 -9.68 21.91
CA SER A 201 -21.06 -10.79 21.33
C SER A 201 -20.87 -10.88 19.82
N ILE A 202 -21.08 -9.78 19.09
CA ILE A 202 -20.98 -9.72 17.62
C ILE A 202 -19.58 -10.08 17.14
N SER A 203 -18.52 -9.61 17.81
CA SER A 203 -17.12 -9.80 17.36
C SER A 203 -16.57 -11.21 17.59
N LEU A 204 -17.18 -11.99 18.47
CA LEU A 204 -16.64 -13.29 18.90
C LEU A 204 -17.60 -14.48 18.72
N CYS A 205 -18.89 -14.25 18.47
CA CYS A 205 -19.89 -15.33 18.35
C CYS A 205 -19.55 -16.37 17.26
N GLY A 206 -18.88 -15.99 16.17
CA GLY A 206 -18.49 -16.89 15.08
C GLY A 206 -17.28 -17.80 15.38
N PHE A 207 -16.57 -17.61 16.49
CA PHE A 207 -15.32 -18.33 16.78
C PHE A 207 -15.52 -19.85 16.87
N VAL A 208 -16.62 -20.28 17.47
CA VAL A 208 -16.92 -21.70 17.69
C VAL A 208 -17.15 -22.43 16.39
N ILE A 209 -17.79 -21.76 15.44
CA ILE A 209 -18.08 -22.36 14.14
C ILE A 209 -16.80 -22.62 13.39
N ALA A 210 -15.90 -21.63 13.33
CA ALA A 210 -14.59 -21.84 12.75
C ALA A 210 -13.80 -22.94 13.48
N GLY A 211 -13.90 -23.01 14.82
CA GLY A 211 -13.29 -24.05 15.64
C GLY A 211 -13.76 -25.48 15.30
N ILE A 212 -15.06 -25.67 15.12
CA ILE A 212 -15.70 -26.94 14.72
C ILE A 212 -15.32 -27.30 13.28
N LEU A 213 -15.25 -26.31 12.39
CA LEU A 213 -15.05 -26.52 10.96
C LEU A 213 -13.58 -26.69 10.54
N ARG A 214 -12.60 -26.50 11.43
CA ARG A 214 -11.15 -26.65 11.12
C ARG A 214 -10.79 -27.91 10.30
N PRO A 215 -11.37 -29.10 10.60
CA PRO A 215 -11.15 -30.31 9.80
C PRO A 215 -11.49 -30.17 8.32
N LEU A 216 -12.47 -29.34 7.98
CA LEU A 216 -12.96 -29.14 6.62
C LEU A 216 -12.27 -27.98 5.93
N ILE A 217 -12.00 -26.90 6.66
CA ILE A 217 -11.64 -25.62 6.06
C ILE A 217 -10.16 -25.26 6.24
N VAL A 218 -9.43 -25.85 7.20
CA VAL A 218 -8.02 -25.51 7.45
C VAL A 218 -7.07 -26.65 7.09
N TYR A 219 -7.37 -27.86 7.54
CA TYR A 219 -6.44 -29.00 7.43
C TYR A 219 -6.20 -29.49 6.00
N PRO A 220 -7.21 -29.57 5.11
CA PRO A 220 -6.99 -30.05 3.76
C PRO A 220 -6.07 -29.11 2.94
N ALA A 221 -5.23 -29.70 2.09
CA ALA A 221 -4.35 -28.95 1.19
C ALA A 221 -5.12 -28.11 0.16
N GLU A 222 -6.28 -28.59 -0.30
CA GLU A 222 -7.12 -27.89 -1.29
C GLU A 222 -7.72 -26.58 -0.76
N MET A 223 -7.79 -26.39 0.56
CA MET A 223 -8.24 -25.14 1.19
C MET A 223 -7.10 -24.14 1.26
N VAL A 224 -6.83 -23.48 0.14
CA VAL A 224 -5.63 -22.65 -0.03
C VAL A 224 -5.77 -21.25 0.59
N TYR A 225 -6.97 -20.66 0.55
CA TYR A 225 -7.20 -19.23 0.83
C TYR A 225 -6.32 -18.32 -0.06
N TRP A 226 -6.55 -18.39 -1.38
CA TRP A 226 -5.71 -17.79 -2.42
C TRP A 226 -5.35 -16.31 -2.19
N SER A 227 -6.24 -15.50 -1.62
CA SER A 227 -5.98 -14.08 -1.32
C SER A 227 -4.85 -13.85 -0.31
N THR A 228 -4.50 -14.85 0.50
CA THR A 228 -3.45 -14.76 1.53
C THR A 228 -2.06 -15.15 1.04
N LEU A 229 -1.95 -15.76 -0.15
CA LEU A 229 -0.66 -16.25 -0.66
C LEU A 229 0.40 -15.15 -0.80
N PRO A 230 0.08 -13.95 -1.32
CA PRO A 230 1.05 -12.83 -1.33
C PRO A 230 1.63 -12.53 0.06
N GLN A 231 0.78 -12.58 1.09
CA GLN A 231 1.16 -12.33 2.47
C GLN A 231 2.10 -13.41 3.02
N VAL A 232 1.74 -14.69 2.85
CA VAL A 232 2.51 -15.85 3.32
C VAL A 232 3.87 -15.92 2.63
N VAL A 233 3.91 -15.74 1.31
CA VAL A 233 5.15 -15.72 0.53
C VAL A 233 6.05 -14.57 0.98
N LEU A 234 5.48 -13.40 1.28
CA LEU A 234 6.26 -12.28 1.80
C LEU A 234 6.84 -12.59 3.20
N PHE A 235 6.07 -13.20 4.12
CA PHE A 235 6.58 -13.58 5.45
C PHE A 235 7.80 -14.50 5.32
N GLN A 236 7.71 -15.51 4.45
CA GLN A 236 8.79 -16.46 4.24
C GLN A 236 10.01 -15.81 3.59
N ASN A 237 9.85 -14.99 2.55
CA ASN A 237 11.00 -14.35 1.89
C ASN A 237 11.72 -13.33 2.78
N LEU A 238 11.02 -12.67 3.71
CA LEU A 238 11.63 -11.72 4.65
C LEU A 238 12.44 -12.40 5.76
N HIS A 239 12.05 -13.61 6.17
CA HIS A 239 12.62 -14.27 7.34
C HIS A 239 13.46 -15.51 7.03
N ILE A 240 13.03 -16.35 6.08
CA ILE A 240 13.71 -17.59 5.71
C ILE A 240 14.80 -17.27 4.68
N ASP A 241 16.02 -17.73 4.97
CA ASP A 241 17.17 -17.73 4.05
C ASP A 241 17.39 -16.39 3.30
N ARG A 242 17.49 -15.29 4.08
CA ARG A 242 17.62 -13.90 3.56
C ARG A 242 18.70 -13.76 2.49
N LYS A 243 19.82 -14.48 2.60
CA LYS A 243 20.91 -14.46 1.60
C LYS A 243 20.45 -15.01 0.25
N ALA A 244 19.77 -16.15 0.23
CA ALA A 244 19.22 -16.76 -0.99
C ALA A 244 18.11 -15.89 -1.60
N ASN A 245 17.33 -15.22 -0.74
CA ASN A 245 16.22 -14.38 -1.15
C ASN A 245 16.60 -12.94 -1.50
N ARG A 246 17.88 -12.52 -1.36
CA ARG A 246 18.34 -11.15 -1.63
C ARG A 246 17.89 -10.62 -2.98
N ASN A 247 18.06 -11.40 -4.06
CA ASN A 247 17.66 -11.00 -5.40
C ASN A 247 16.14 -10.83 -5.55
N ARG A 248 15.35 -11.62 -4.82
CA ARG A 248 13.88 -11.52 -4.80
C ARG A 248 13.45 -10.27 -4.04
N LEU A 249 14.04 -10.02 -2.87
CA LEU A 249 13.76 -8.86 -2.02
C LEU A 249 14.18 -7.54 -2.67
N VAL A 250 15.28 -7.51 -3.43
CA VAL A 250 15.67 -6.32 -4.21
C VAL A 250 14.62 -5.99 -5.27
N LYS A 251 14.13 -7.00 -6.01
CA LYS A 251 13.05 -6.79 -7.00
C LYS A 251 11.73 -6.40 -6.36
N PHE A 252 11.42 -6.97 -5.19
CA PHE A 252 10.31 -6.55 -4.35
C PHE A 252 10.43 -5.06 -3.98
N GLY A 253 11.60 -4.61 -3.51
CA GLY A 253 11.83 -3.20 -3.17
C GLY A 253 11.68 -2.25 -4.36
N TRP A 254 12.17 -2.65 -5.54
CA TRP A 254 11.93 -1.89 -6.77
C TRP A 254 10.45 -1.82 -7.14
N ALA A 255 9.73 -2.95 -7.10
CA ALA A 255 8.30 -2.99 -7.41
C ALA A 255 7.49 -2.14 -6.42
N LEU A 256 7.82 -2.20 -5.13
CA LEU A 256 7.18 -1.40 -4.08
C LEU A 256 7.43 0.10 -4.30
N GLY A 257 8.67 0.50 -4.58
CA GLY A 257 9.01 1.89 -4.85
C GLY A 257 8.35 2.42 -6.12
N LEU A 258 8.30 1.61 -7.19
CA LEU A 258 7.64 1.97 -8.44
C LEU A 258 6.12 2.09 -8.26
N ALA A 259 5.48 1.17 -7.54
CA ALA A 259 4.05 1.27 -7.21
C ALA A 259 3.75 2.50 -6.38
N ALA A 260 4.56 2.79 -5.35
CA ALA A 260 4.39 4.00 -4.55
C ALA A 260 4.48 5.26 -5.43
N VAL A 261 5.51 5.39 -6.26
CA VAL A 261 5.64 6.55 -7.16
C VAL A 261 4.49 6.61 -8.17
N TRP A 262 4.10 5.47 -8.74
CA TRP A 262 3.00 5.39 -9.69
C TRP A 262 1.68 5.83 -9.07
N GLU A 263 1.38 5.41 -7.84
CA GLU A 263 0.13 5.69 -7.13
C GLU A 263 -0.13 7.19 -6.95
N LEU A 264 0.91 8.02 -6.87
CA LEU A 264 0.77 9.48 -6.81
C LEU A 264 -0.01 10.04 -8.01
N PHE A 265 0.08 9.39 -9.17
CA PHE A 265 -0.60 9.81 -10.39
C PHE A 265 -2.11 9.54 -10.34
N PRO A 266 -2.62 8.29 -10.30
CA PRO A 266 -4.04 8.03 -10.27
C PRO A 266 -4.71 8.53 -9.00
N ALA A 267 -4.04 8.52 -7.84
CA ALA A 267 -4.66 8.99 -6.61
C ALA A 267 -4.78 10.53 -6.60
N TYR A 268 -3.73 11.26 -6.99
CA TYR A 268 -3.64 12.70 -6.74
C TYR A 268 -3.40 13.57 -7.97
N MET A 269 -2.34 13.33 -8.75
CA MET A 269 -1.93 14.26 -9.81
C MET A 269 -2.85 14.21 -11.04
N VAL A 270 -3.33 13.01 -11.39
CA VAL A 270 -4.02 12.68 -12.63
C VAL A 270 -5.14 11.68 -12.33
N THR A 271 -6.20 12.14 -11.66
CA THR A 271 -7.26 11.29 -11.11
C THR A 271 -8.09 10.53 -12.16
N TRP A 272 -8.10 10.98 -13.41
CA TRP A 272 -8.77 10.24 -14.50
C TRP A 272 -8.07 8.92 -14.88
N PHE A 273 -6.85 8.67 -14.40
CA PHE A 273 -6.24 7.33 -14.47
C PHE A 273 -6.99 6.28 -13.64
N GLY A 274 -7.88 6.69 -12.73
CA GLY A 274 -8.83 5.80 -12.07
C GLY A 274 -9.78 5.08 -13.04
N GLY A 275 -10.01 5.62 -14.24
CA GLY A 275 -10.81 4.98 -15.28
C GLY A 275 -10.74 5.69 -16.64
N VAL A 276 -10.06 5.07 -17.61
CA VAL A 276 -9.94 5.57 -18.98
C VAL A 276 -10.86 4.80 -19.91
N SER A 277 -11.88 5.49 -20.42
CA SER A 277 -12.79 4.97 -21.46
C SER A 277 -12.62 5.73 -22.77
N ILE A 278 -12.13 5.04 -23.80
CA ILE A 278 -11.93 5.61 -25.15
C ILE A 278 -13.27 6.10 -25.72
N PHE A 279 -14.35 5.37 -25.47
CA PHE A 279 -15.70 5.72 -25.95
C PHE A 279 -16.24 6.98 -25.28
N CYS A 280 -16.07 7.12 -23.95
CA CYS A 280 -16.49 8.33 -23.24
C CYS A 280 -15.70 9.56 -23.72
N LEU A 281 -14.39 9.42 -23.93
CA LEU A 281 -13.53 10.47 -24.48
C LEU A 281 -13.95 10.87 -25.91
N ALA A 282 -14.27 9.88 -26.77
CA ALA A 282 -14.77 10.14 -28.11
C ALA A 282 -16.13 10.87 -28.11
N SER A 283 -16.96 10.62 -27.10
CA SER A 283 -18.31 11.21 -26.98
C SER A 283 -18.34 12.64 -26.43
N MET A 284 -17.21 13.24 -26.02
CA MET A 284 -17.19 14.54 -25.33
C MET A 284 -17.89 15.69 -26.07
N ARG A 285 -17.91 15.66 -27.41
CA ARG A 285 -18.56 16.68 -28.27
C ARG A 285 -19.90 16.22 -28.86
N ALA A 286 -20.40 15.05 -28.46
CA ALA A 286 -21.67 14.51 -28.94
C ALA A 286 -22.86 15.17 -28.21
N PRO A 287 -24.09 15.07 -28.77
CA PRO A 287 -25.31 15.53 -28.09
C PRO A 287 -25.54 14.82 -26.74
N ASP A 288 -26.23 15.48 -25.82
CA ASP A 288 -26.42 15.03 -24.42
C ASP A 288 -27.01 13.62 -24.30
N ASN A 289 -27.96 13.27 -25.16
CA ASN A 289 -28.54 11.93 -25.19
C ASN A 289 -27.48 10.87 -25.53
N THR A 290 -26.66 11.13 -26.55
CA THR A 290 -25.54 10.24 -26.93
C THR A 290 -24.51 10.14 -25.81
N ARG A 291 -24.14 11.26 -25.16
CA ARG A 291 -23.21 11.26 -24.03
C ARG A 291 -23.71 10.42 -22.87
N THR A 292 -25.00 10.53 -22.54
CA THR A 292 -25.65 9.78 -21.45
C THR A 292 -25.69 8.27 -21.73
N ILE A 293 -25.98 7.88 -22.97
CA ILE A 293 -25.94 6.46 -23.37
C ILE A 293 -24.51 5.92 -23.29
N PHE A 294 -23.54 6.68 -23.81
CA PHE A 294 -22.13 6.29 -23.76
C PHE A 294 -21.60 6.21 -22.33
N SER A 295 -21.97 7.14 -21.45
CA SER A 295 -21.59 7.09 -20.02
C SER A 295 -22.25 5.91 -19.31
N THR A 296 -23.50 5.57 -19.64
CA THR A 296 -24.20 4.42 -19.05
C THR A 296 -23.51 3.10 -19.39
N ILE A 297 -23.07 2.92 -20.64
CA ILE A 297 -22.46 1.66 -21.12
C ILE A 297 -20.96 1.60 -20.81
N PHE A 298 -20.22 2.65 -21.19
CA PHE A 298 -18.75 2.67 -21.16
C PHE A 298 -18.18 3.55 -20.04
N GLY A 299 -18.99 4.42 -19.43
CA GLY A 299 -18.62 5.21 -18.24
C GLY A 299 -18.66 4.37 -16.98
N GLY A 300 -18.02 4.83 -15.91
CA GLY A 300 -17.77 4.02 -14.72
C GLY A 300 -16.57 4.47 -13.90
N ALA A 301 -15.94 5.57 -14.29
CA ALA A 301 -14.83 6.20 -13.54
C ALA A 301 -15.36 6.94 -12.30
N SER A 302 -16.60 7.45 -12.38
CA SER A 302 -17.32 7.97 -11.22
C SER A 302 -18.29 6.93 -10.65
N SER A 303 -18.54 7.01 -9.35
CA SER A 303 -19.50 6.13 -8.68
C SER A 303 -20.90 6.25 -9.29
N ASN A 304 -21.53 5.11 -9.59
CA ASN A 304 -22.86 5.01 -10.19
C ASN A 304 -23.00 5.61 -11.60
N GLU A 305 -21.90 5.89 -12.31
CA GLU A 305 -21.94 6.50 -13.64
C GLU A 305 -22.41 5.52 -14.74
N GLY A 306 -21.88 4.29 -14.72
CA GLY A 306 -22.15 3.30 -15.77
C GLY A 306 -21.47 1.95 -15.54
N LEU A 307 -21.57 1.06 -16.53
CA LEU A 307 -21.09 -0.33 -16.43
C LEU A 307 -19.57 -0.49 -16.63
N GLY A 308 -18.88 0.53 -17.14
CA GLY A 308 -17.43 0.49 -17.37
C GLY A 308 -17.01 -0.51 -18.45
N LEU A 309 -17.86 -0.77 -19.46
CA LEU A 309 -17.49 -1.66 -20.57
C LEU A 309 -16.27 -1.09 -21.30
N LEU A 310 -15.22 -1.90 -21.50
CA LEU A 310 -13.95 -1.49 -22.12
C LEU A 310 -13.29 -0.25 -21.46
N ASN A 311 -13.58 -0.02 -20.19
CA ASN A 311 -12.95 1.02 -19.38
C ASN A 311 -11.75 0.42 -18.64
N PHE A 312 -10.59 1.05 -18.73
CA PHE A 312 -9.36 0.57 -18.10
C PHE A 312 -8.91 1.54 -17.01
N SER A 313 -8.93 1.06 -15.77
CA SER A 313 -8.26 1.71 -14.65
C SER A 313 -6.76 1.41 -14.67
N LEU A 314 -5.93 2.44 -14.49
CA LEU A 314 -4.48 2.31 -14.28
C LEU A 314 -4.11 2.45 -12.80
N ASP A 315 -5.11 2.55 -11.94
CA ASP A 315 -4.96 2.66 -10.51
C ASP A 315 -4.86 1.27 -9.88
N TRP A 316 -3.70 0.96 -9.28
CA TRP A 316 -3.47 -0.34 -8.68
C TRP A 316 -4.31 -0.56 -7.43
N GLN A 317 -4.76 0.51 -6.75
CA GLN A 317 -5.62 0.40 -5.58
C GLN A 317 -6.95 -0.29 -5.88
N TYR A 318 -7.51 -0.07 -7.08
CA TYR A 318 -8.74 -0.76 -7.50
C TYR A 318 -8.47 -2.16 -8.08
N ILE A 319 -7.29 -2.38 -8.69
CA ILE A 319 -6.91 -3.68 -9.26
C ILE A 319 -6.54 -4.67 -8.15
N GLN A 320 -5.53 -4.34 -7.33
CA GLN A 320 -5.02 -5.18 -6.24
C GLN A 320 -4.41 -6.52 -6.67
N SER A 321 -3.60 -7.12 -5.78
CA SER A 321 -2.91 -8.39 -6.04
C SER A 321 -3.80 -9.63 -6.08
N GLN A 322 -5.07 -9.53 -5.69
CA GLN A 322 -6.01 -10.65 -5.69
C GLN A 322 -6.15 -11.32 -7.08
N TYR A 323 -6.10 -10.55 -8.16
CA TYR A 323 -6.18 -11.09 -9.53
C TYR A 323 -4.87 -11.73 -10.01
N LEU A 324 -3.75 -11.47 -9.32
CA LEU A 324 -2.51 -12.23 -9.48
C LEU A 324 -2.58 -13.55 -8.72
N ALA A 325 -3.33 -13.61 -7.62
CA ALA A 325 -3.37 -14.76 -6.72
C ALA A 325 -4.51 -15.75 -7.00
N PHE A 326 -5.69 -15.28 -7.42
CA PHE A 326 -6.85 -16.14 -7.64
C PHE A 326 -6.61 -17.16 -8.76
N PRO A 327 -7.03 -18.42 -8.57
CA PRO A 327 -6.77 -19.47 -9.54
C PRO A 327 -7.60 -19.21 -10.81
N LEU A 328 -7.11 -19.63 -11.97
CA LEU A 328 -7.81 -19.40 -13.24
C LEU A 328 -9.26 -19.92 -13.26
N LYS A 329 -9.54 -21.05 -12.59
CA LYS A 329 -10.91 -21.56 -12.43
C LYS A 329 -11.84 -20.53 -11.78
N GLN A 330 -11.33 -19.77 -10.81
CA GLN A 330 -12.11 -18.72 -10.15
C GLN A 330 -12.37 -17.54 -11.08
N GLN A 331 -11.33 -17.11 -11.81
CA GLN A 331 -11.41 -15.92 -12.66
C GLN A 331 -12.32 -16.14 -13.87
N ILE A 332 -12.26 -17.32 -14.51
CA ILE A 332 -13.15 -17.65 -15.63
C ILE A 332 -14.63 -17.56 -15.22
N ASN A 333 -15.00 -18.14 -14.08
CA ASN A 333 -16.39 -18.05 -13.56
C ASN A 333 -16.78 -16.59 -13.27
N THR A 334 -15.85 -15.78 -12.76
CA THR A 334 -16.07 -14.35 -12.53
C THR A 334 -16.30 -13.61 -13.86
N TRP A 335 -15.51 -13.89 -14.90
CA TRP A 335 -15.65 -13.24 -16.21
C TRP A 335 -16.95 -13.61 -16.92
N ILE A 336 -17.40 -14.87 -16.79
CA ILE A 336 -18.73 -15.30 -17.26
C ILE A 336 -19.82 -14.51 -16.52
N GLY A 337 -19.68 -14.33 -15.21
CA GLY A 337 -20.58 -13.48 -14.41
C GLY A 337 -20.63 -12.04 -14.92
N TYR A 338 -19.48 -11.43 -15.24
CA TYR A 338 -19.45 -10.08 -15.83
C TYR A 338 -20.14 -10.00 -17.19
N ALA A 339 -19.96 -11.00 -18.05
CA ALA A 339 -20.64 -11.04 -19.35
C ALA A 339 -22.17 -11.03 -19.18
N ILE A 340 -22.70 -11.83 -18.25
CA ILE A 340 -24.13 -11.85 -17.93
C ILE A 340 -24.57 -10.50 -17.35
N TRP A 341 -23.78 -9.93 -16.43
CA TRP A 341 -24.07 -8.64 -15.81
C TRP A 341 -24.21 -7.52 -16.84
N TYR A 342 -23.27 -7.38 -17.79
CA TYR A 342 -23.35 -6.36 -18.84
C TYR A 342 -24.62 -6.46 -19.67
N ILE A 343 -25.05 -7.68 -20.02
CA ILE A 343 -26.24 -7.91 -20.83
C ILE A 343 -27.51 -7.60 -20.03
N VAL A 344 -27.62 -8.15 -18.82
CA VAL A 344 -28.85 -8.06 -18.02
C VAL A 344 -29.11 -6.64 -17.53
N MET A 345 -28.09 -5.90 -17.09
CA MET A 345 -28.26 -4.53 -16.59
C MET A 345 -28.83 -3.60 -17.66
N LEU A 346 -28.32 -3.70 -18.90
CA LEU A 346 -28.84 -2.93 -20.03
C LEU A 346 -30.25 -3.38 -20.41
N SER A 347 -30.50 -4.70 -20.42
CA SER A 347 -31.80 -5.27 -20.75
C SER A 347 -32.89 -4.81 -19.78
N LEU A 348 -32.59 -4.78 -18.48
CA LEU A 348 -33.54 -4.33 -17.44
C LEU A 348 -33.84 -2.83 -17.56
N TYR A 349 -32.81 -2.00 -17.73
CA TYR A 349 -32.99 -0.55 -17.80
C TYR A 349 -33.71 -0.11 -19.09
N TYR A 350 -33.22 -0.54 -20.26
CA TYR A 350 -33.83 -0.16 -21.54
C TYR A 350 -35.16 -0.85 -21.80
N GLY A 351 -35.34 -2.07 -21.29
CA GLY A 351 -36.61 -2.79 -21.25
C GLY A 351 -37.63 -2.23 -20.24
N ASN A 352 -37.28 -1.17 -19.50
CA ASN A 352 -38.12 -0.51 -18.51
C ASN A 352 -38.68 -1.46 -17.42
N ALA A 353 -37.93 -2.51 -17.09
CA ALA A 353 -38.31 -3.45 -16.04
C ALA A 353 -38.46 -2.70 -14.70
N PHE A 354 -39.53 -2.95 -13.96
CA PHE A 354 -39.84 -2.24 -12.72
C PHE A 354 -39.86 -0.70 -12.87
N GLY A 355 -40.25 -0.17 -14.04
CA GLY A 355 -40.27 1.28 -14.28
C GLY A 355 -38.89 1.94 -14.23
N ALA A 356 -37.84 1.20 -14.61
CA ALA A 356 -36.44 1.62 -14.49
C ALA A 356 -36.15 3.03 -15.02
N LYS A 357 -36.84 3.49 -16.07
CA LYS A 357 -36.61 4.80 -16.70
C LYS A 357 -37.03 5.99 -15.83
N ASN A 358 -37.81 5.77 -14.78
CA ASN A 358 -38.19 6.81 -13.81
C ASN A 358 -37.08 7.06 -12.77
N PHE A 359 -36.07 6.20 -12.72
CA PHE A 359 -34.98 6.25 -11.74
C PHE A 359 -33.62 6.42 -12.42
N PRO A 360 -32.59 6.88 -11.68
CA PRO A 360 -31.22 6.82 -12.16
C PRO A 360 -30.81 5.39 -12.52
N PHE A 361 -29.91 5.24 -13.51
CA PHE A 361 -29.43 3.94 -13.98
C PHE A 361 -28.91 3.05 -12.83
N MET A 362 -28.07 3.60 -11.96
CA MET A 362 -27.59 2.94 -10.75
C MET A 362 -27.73 3.87 -9.55
N SER A 363 -28.19 3.33 -8.42
CA SER A 363 -28.25 4.04 -7.14
C SER A 363 -28.54 3.05 -6.01
N SER A 364 -28.03 3.37 -4.81
CA SER A 364 -28.32 2.67 -3.56
C SER A 364 -29.39 3.38 -2.71
N SER A 365 -29.93 4.51 -3.18
CA SER A 365 -31.00 5.27 -2.52
C SER A 365 -32.39 4.71 -2.83
N LEU A 366 -33.36 5.07 -1.98
CA LEU A 366 -34.79 4.78 -2.20
C LEU A 366 -35.47 5.94 -2.94
N PHE A 367 -36.49 5.63 -3.73
CA PHE A 367 -37.20 6.61 -4.57
C PHE A 367 -38.71 6.48 -4.45
N LEU A 368 -39.43 7.58 -4.65
CA LEU A 368 -40.86 7.60 -4.93
C LEU A 368 -41.11 7.23 -6.39
N GLU A 369 -42.34 6.81 -6.75
CA GLU A 369 -42.67 6.44 -8.14
C GLU A 369 -42.43 7.55 -9.17
N ASN A 370 -42.45 8.81 -8.72
CA ASN A 370 -42.16 10.00 -9.52
C ASN A 370 -40.65 10.27 -9.71
N GLY A 371 -39.77 9.40 -9.21
CA GLY A 371 -38.31 9.51 -9.33
C GLY A 371 -37.62 10.41 -8.29
N LYS A 372 -38.37 11.05 -7.38
CA LYS A 372 -37.77 11.84 -6.29
C LYS A 372 -37.18 10.93 -5.21
N LYS A 373 -36.08 11.37 -4.58
CA LYS A 373 -35.45 10.64 -3.45
C LYS A 373 -36.46 10.49 -2.30
N TYR A 374 -36.56 9.28 -1.74
CA TYR A 374 -37.47 8.95 -0.64
C TYR A 374 -36.84 9.32 0.70
N SER A 375 -37.54 10.10 1.52
CA SER A 375 -37.09 10.40 2.88
C SER A 375 -37.39 9.20 3.79
N THR A 376 -36.34 8.61 4.35
CA THR A 376 -36.48 7.41 5.18
C THR A 376 -37.02 7.69 6.57
N THR A 377 -36.82 8.90 7.09
CA THR A 377 -37.25 9.30 8.43
C THR A 377 -38.73 9.70 8.50
N SER A 378 -39.37 10.03 7.38
CA SER A 378 -40.76 10.49 7.37
C SER A 378 -41.77 9.40 7.71
N ILE A 379 -41.44 8.13 7.43
CA ILE A 379 -42.30 6.97 7.69
C ILE A 379 -42.07 6.30 9.05
N LEU A 380 -41.13 6.82 9.86
CA LEU A 380 -40.85 6.28 11.18
C LEU A 380 -41.72 6.98 12.25
N ASN A 381 -42.12 6.23 13.27
CA ASN A 381 -42.69 6.79 14.50
C ASN A 381 -41.58 7.19 15.49
N LYS A 382 -41.96 7.74 16.64
CA LYS A 382 -41.02 8.13 17.71
C LYS A 382 -40.24 6.94 18.27
N GLU A 383 -40.82 5.74 18.14
CA GLU A 383 -40.24 4.48 18.58
C GLU A 383 -39.27 3.85 17.56
N GLY A 384 -39.05 4.48 16.39
CA GLY A 384 -38.15 3.97 15.35
C GLY A 384 -38.69 2.77 14.59
N THR A 385 -39.99 2.51 14.68
CA THR A 385 -40.72 1.51 13.88
C THR A 385 -41.50 2.19 12.76
N ILE A 386 -41.86 1.41 11.74
CA ILE A 386 -42.60 1.94 10.60
C ILE A 386 -44.05 2.25 10.99
N ASP A 387 -44.50 3.44 10.61
CA ASP A 387 -45.89 3.88 10.71
C ASP A 387 -46.60 3.64 9.36
N TYR A 388 -47.42 2.59 9.31
CA TYR A 388 -48.10 2.18 8.07
C TYR A 388 -49.08 3.24 7.55
N ALA A 389 -49.67 4.08 8.41
CA ALA A 389 -50.56 5.16 7.96
C ALA A 389 -49.80 6.21 7.13
N LYS A 390 -48.57 6.53 7.55
CA LYS A 390 -47.68 7.41 6.79
C LYS A 390 -47.17 6.74 5.51
N VAL A 391 -46.95 5.43 5.52
CA VAL A 391 -46.57 4.70 4.30
C VAL A 391 -47.68 4.76 3.25
N GLU A 392 -48.94 4.70 3.66
CA GLU A 392 -50.08 4.88 2.75
C GLU A 392 -50.17 6.32 2.20
N GLU A 393 -49.87 7.33 3.02
CA GLU A 393 -49.87 8.75 2.61
C GLU A 393 -48.72 9.09 1.64
N PHE A 394 -47.48 8.67 1.97
CA PHE A 394 -46.28 8.99 1.20
C PHE A 394 -46.00 8.00 0.05
N GLY A 395 -46.64 6.83 0.07
CA GLY A 395 -46.42 5.74 -0.87
C GLY A 395 -45.27 4.80 -0.50
N VAL A 396 -45.28 3.62 -1.13
CA VAL A 396 -44.27 2.57 -0.92
C VAL A 396 -42.96 2.93 -1.66
N PRO A 397 -41.79 2.83 -1.01
CA PRO A 397 -40.53 3.16 -1.66
C PRO A 397 -40.17 2.15 -2.77
N SER A 398 -39.64 2.69 -3.87
CA SER A 398 -39.10 1.95 -5.01
C SER A 398 -37.57 1.95 -5.01
N ILE A 399 -36.99 0.90 -5.60
CA ILE A 399 -35.55 0.74 -5.83
C ILE A 399 -35.25 0.72 -7.32
N THR A 400 -34.03 1.09 -7.71
CA THR A 400 -33.58 1.00 -9.09
C THR A 400 -33.61 -0.45 -9.58
N ALA A 401 -33.85 -0.65 -10.89
CA ALA A 401 -33.88 -2.00 -11.47
C ALA A 401 -32.52 -2.72 -11.31
N THR A 402 -31.43 -1.96 -11.32
CA THR A 402 -30.08 -2.45 -11.08
C THR A 402 -29.89 -2.92 -9.63
N ALA A 403 -30.40 -2.19 -8.64
CA ALA A 403 -30.41 -2.65 -7.25
C ALA A 403 -31.30 -3.88 -7.04
N ALA A 404 -32.48 -3.92 -7.67
CA ALA A 404 -33.35 -5.10 -7.62
C ALA A 404 -32.65 -6.35 -8.18
N TRP A 405 -31.93 -6.23 -9.29
CA TRP A 405 -31.10 -7.30 -9.86
C TRP A 405 -29.96 -7.71 -8.92
N GLY A 406 -29.29 -6.74 -8.30
CA GLY A 406 -28.25 -6.99 -7.30
C GLY A 406 -28.76 -7.78 -6.09
N TYR A 407 -29.94 -7.45 -5.57
CA TYR A 407 -30.55 -8.18 -4.46
C TYR A 407 -31.02 -9.58 -4.89
N LEU A 408 -31.61 -9.69 -6.08
CA LEU A 408 -32.03 -10.97 -6.66
C LEU A 408 -30.84 -11.93 -6.81
N THR A 409 -29.75 -11.49 -7.43
CA THR A 409 -28.55 -12.32 -7.67
C THR A 409 -27.84 -12.71 -6.37
N GLN A 410 -27.85 -11.86 -5.35
CA GLN A 410 -27.34 -12.23 -4.02
C GLN A 410 -28.17 -13.36 -3.40
N ASN A 411 -29.50 -13.30 -3.46
CA ASN A 411 -30.35 -14.38 -2.96
C ASN A 411 -30.22 -15.66 -3.79
N LEU A 412 -30.16 -15.54 -5.13
CA LEU A 412 -29.87 -16.66 -6.04
C LEU A 412 -28.54 -17.33 -5.71
N ALA A 413 -27.48 -16.55 -5.47
CA ALA A 413 -26.16 -17.05 -5.15
C ALA A 413 -26.15 -17.80 -3.82
N ILE A 414 -26.91 -17.35 -2.82
CA ILE A 414 -27.01 -18.02 -1.53
C ILE A 414 -27.76 -19.36 -1.65
N GLY A 415 -28.84 -19.41 -2.42
CA GLY A 415 -29.52 -20.67 -2.72
C GLY A 415 -28.59 -21.62 -3.47
N ALA A 416 -27.90 -21.11 -4.49
CA ALA A 416 -26.93 -21.89 -5.25
C ALA A 416 -25.76 -22.37 -4.38
N LEU A 417 -25.31 -21.56 -3.42
CA LEU A 417 -24.21 -21.91 -2.51
C LEU A 417 -24.49 -23.22 -1.77
N ILE A 418 -25.71 -23.37 -1.23
CA ILE A 418 -26.09 -24.56 -0.44
C ILE A 418 -26.07 -25.80 -1.34
N THR A 419 -26.79 -25.80 -2.45
CA THR A 419 -26.90 -26.99 -3.31
C THR A 419 -25.61 -27.28 -4.07
N HIS A 420 -24.87 -26.26 -4.50
CA HIS A 420 -23.59 -26.45 -5.17
C HIS A 420 -22.56 -27.11 -4.25
N VAL A 421 -22.43 -26.64 -3.00
CA VAL A 421 -21.48 -27.24 -2.05
C VAL A 421 -21.89 -28.68 -1.72
N ILE A 422 -23.17 -28.95 -1.49
CA ILE A 422 -23.65 -30.31 -1.17
C ILE A 422 -23.39 -31.28 -2.33
N LEU A 423 -23.73 -30.90 -3.57
CA LEU A 423 -23.66 -31.80 -4.72
C LEU A 423 -22.24 -32.00 -5.25
N PHE A 424 -21.44 -30.93 -5.31
CA PHE A 424 -20.12 -30.98 -5.94
C PHE A 424 -18.98 -31.21 -4.95
N PHE A 425 -19.06 -30.68 -3.73
CA PHE A 425 -18.00 -30.79 -2.73
C PHE A 425 -18.34 -31.72 -1.56
N GLY A 426 -19.58 -32.22 -1.47
CA GLY A 426 -20.02 -33.12 -0.40
C GLY A 426 -19.13 -34.36 -0.20
N PRO A 427 -18.79 -35.12 -1.25
CA PRO A 427 -17.92 -36.30 -1.12
C PRO A 427 -16.53 -35.94 -0.55
N ASP A 428 -15.94 -34.85 -1.03
CA ASP A 428 -14.63 -34.37 -0.58
C ASP A 428 -14.67 -33.92 0.89
N MET A 429 -15.76 -33.29 1.33
CA MET A 429 -15.96 -32.92 2.72
C MET A 429 -16.01 -34.14 3.65
N VAL A 430 -16.75 -35.18 3.26
CA VAL A 430 -16.84 -36.42 4.04
C VAL A 430 -15.47 -37.10 4.12
N SER A 431 -14.73 -37.12 3.02
CA SER A 431 -13.36 -37.63 2.97
C SER A 431 -12.42 -36.83 3.90
N ALA A 432 -12.46 -35.49 3.82
CA ALA A 432 -11.67 -34.61 4.65
C ALA A 432 -11.95 -34.80 6.15
N TRP A 433 -13.22 -34.97 6.52
CA TRP A 433 -13.63 -35.24 7.91
C TRP A 433 -13.11 -36.59 8.42
N LYS A 434 -13.23 -37.65 7.61
CA LYS A 434 -12.70 -38.98 7.95
C LYS A 434 -11.18 -38.96 8.13
N GLN A 435 -10.46 -38.32 7.20
CA GLN A 435 -9.01 -38.19 7.27
C GLN A 435 -8.55 -37.36 8.47
N ALA A 436 -9.27 -36.28 8.81
CA ALA A 436 -8.97 -35.46 9.98
C ALA A 436 -9.18 -36.23 11.29
N ARG A 437 -10.26 -37.04 11.38
CA ARG A 437 -10.51 -37.92 12.53
C ARG A 437 -9.39 -38.95 12.71
N ASN A 438 -8.88 -39.50 11.60
CA ASN A 438 -7.81 -40.49 11.61
C ASN A 438 -6.40 -39.86 11.65
N ARG A 439 -6.27 -38.53 11.59
CA ARG A 439 -5.00 -37.78 11.48
C ARG A 439 -4.14 -38.16 10.26
N THR A 440 -4.77 -38.66 9.20
CA THR A 440 -4.11 -39.12 7.96
C THR A 440 -4.14 -38.08 6.84
N GLN A 441 -4.38 -36.81 7.15
CA GLN A 441 -4.44 -35.74 6.14
C GLN A 441 -3.08 -35.59 5.43
N PRO A 442 -3.01 -35.66 4.09
CA PRO A 442 -1.74 -35.72 3.37
C PRO A 442 -0.99 -34.39 3.27
N ASP A 443 -1.60 -33.27 3.69
CA ASP A 443 -0.96 -31.95 3.62
C ASP A 443 0.35 -31.90 4.44
N PRO A 444 1.52 -31.66 3.82
CA PRO A 444 2.79 -31.49 4.53
C PRO A 444 2.72 -30.42 5.61
N HIS A 445 1.91 -29.37 5.39
CA HIS A 445 1.79 -28.33 6.39
C HIS A 445 1.02 -28.77 7.62
N TYR A 446 -0.05 -29.55 7.44
CA TYR A 446 -0.80 -30.14 8.54
C TYR A 446 0.07 -31.14 9.33
N GLN A 447 0.80 -32.01 8.62
CA GLN A 447 1.73 -32.96 9.25
C GLN A 447 2.78 -32.24 10.11
N GLY A 448 3.36 -31.15 9.59
CA GLY A 448 4.28 -30.30 10.36
C GLY A 448 3.65 -29.59 11.58
N MET A 449 2.33 -29.44 11.61
CA MET A 449 1.59 -28.82 12.72
C MET A 449 1.26 -29.81 13.86
N LEU A 450 1.29 -31.13 13.61
CA LEU A 450 0.90 -32.14 14.61
C LEU A 450 1.76 -32.12 15.89
N LYS A 451 2.96 -31.55 15.84
CA LYS A 451 3.82 -31.34 17.02
C LYS A 451 3.31 -30.27 17.98
N TYR A 452 2.44 -29.36 17.53
CA TYR A 452 1.86 -28.32 18.37
C TYR A 452 0.56 -28.78 19.00
N LYS A 453 0.34 -28.39 20.27
CA LYS A 453 -0.93 -28.69 20.96
C LYS A 453 -2.07 -27.91 20.31
N GLU A 454 -3.09 -28.64 19.89
CA GLU A 454 -4.32 -28.08 19.36
C GLU A 454 -5.14 -27.32 20.43
N VAL A 455 -6.05 -26.47 19.95
CA VAL A 455 -7.02 -25.75 20.80
C VAL A 455 -8.12 -26.73 21.24
N PRO A 456 -8.32 -26.94 22.56
CA PRO A 456 -9.41 -27.76 23.06
C PRO A 456 -10.78 -27.19 22.68
N MET A 457 -11.74 -28.05 22.34
CA MET A 457 -13.09 -27.60 21.93
C MET A 457 -13.83 -26.84 23.04
N TRP A 458 -13.53 -27.09 24.32
CA TRP A 458 -14.15 -26.35 25.43
C TRP A 458 -13.76 -24.87 25.47
N TRP A 459 -12.62 -24.46 24.91
CA TRP A 459 -12.27 -23.02 24.78
C TRP A 459 -13.26 -22.33 23.84
N TYR A 460 -13.58 -22.99 22.73
CA TYR A 460 -14.60 -22.53 21.80
C TYR A 460 -15.97 -22.48 22.49
N TYR A 461 -16.44 -23.59 23.08
CA TYR A 461 -17.75 -23.62 23.74
C TYR A 461 -17.87 -22.58 24.87
N GLY A 462 -16.85 -22.43 25.70
CA GLY A 462 -16.81 -21.40 26.74
C GLY A 462 -16.94 -19.99 26.17
N MET A 463 -16.24 -19.69 25.08
CA MET A 463 -16.37 -18.40 24.40
C MET A 463 -17.78 -18.18 23.85
N PHE A 464 -18.38 -19.18 23.19
CA PHE A 464 -19.76 -19.05 22.70
C PHE A 464 -20.76 -18.82 23.81
N VAL A 465 -20.64 -19.54 24.93
CA VAL A 465 -21.53 -19.33 26.09
C VAL A 465 -21.45 -17.87 26.57
N LEU A 466 -20.23 -17.32 26.72
CA LEU A 466 -20.06 -15.91 27.10
C LEU A 466 -20.68 -14.95 26.08
N CYS A 467 -20.41 -15.15 24.79
CA CYS A 467 -20.95 -14.29 23.73
C CYS A 467 -22.47 -14.41 23.58
N PHE A 468 -23.02 -15.60 23.77
CA PHE A 468 -24.45 -15.89 23.70
C PHE A 468 -25.20 -15.13 24.80
N PHE A 469 -24.75 -15.25 26.06
CA PHE A 469 -25.38 -14.53 27.16
C PHE A 469 -25.18 -13.02 27.07
N ALA A 470 -24.03 -12.54 26.59
CA ALA A 470 -23.82 -11.12 26.34
C ALA A 470 -24.82 -10.56 25.31
N GLY A 471 -25.04 -11.27 24.19
CA GLY A 471 -26.03 -10.88 23.17
C GLY A 471 -27.47 -10.99 23.67
N LEU A 472 -27.77 -11.99 24.50
CA LEU A 472 -29.09 -12.16 25.12
C LEU A 472 -29.42 -10.99 26.07
N ILE A 473 -28.47 -10.57 26.91
CA ILE A 473 -28.62 -9.42 27.82
C ILE A 473 -28.93 -8.15 27.01
N VAL A 474 -28.23 -7.94 25.89
CA VAL A 474 -28.47 -6.81 24.98
C VAL A 474 -29.87 -6.84 24.40
N CYS A 475 -30.38 -8.00 23.97
CA CYS A 475 -31.73 -8.09 23.41
C CYS A 475 -32.83 -7.88 24.46
N ILE A 476 -32.56 -8.18 25.74
CA ILE A 476 -33.54 -8.03 26.82
C ILE A 476 -33.52 -6.61 27.41
N LYS A 477 -32.34 -5.99 27.57
CA LYS A 477 -32.17 -4.69 28.27
C LYS A 477 -31.76 -3.53 27.38
N GLY A 478 -31.35 -3.78 26.14
CA GLY A 478 -30.66 -2.81 25.30
C GLY A 478 -31.52 -2.03 24.32
N ASP A 479 -32.85 -2.08 24.43
CA ASP A 479 -33.82 -1.38 23.57
C ASP A 479 -33.61 -1.57 22.04
N THR A 480 -33.00 -2.69 21.63
CA THR A 480 -32.63 -2.99 20.25
C THR A 480 -33.81 -3.27 19.31
N THR A 481 -35.05 -3.26 19.83
CA THR A 481 -36.31 -3.68 19.19
C THR A 481 -36.35 -5.16 18.73
N LEU A 482 -35.22 -5.86 18.73
CA LEU A 482 -35.06 -7.28 18.44
C LEU A 482 -35.42 -8.12 19.67
N THR A 483 -36.25 -9.15 19.45
CA THR A 483 -36.64 -10.07 20.52
C THR A 483 -35.56 -11.12 20.80
N TRP A 484 -35.54 -11.68 22.02
CA TRP A 484 -34.58 -12.71 22.43
C TRP A 484 -34.63 -13.98 21.55
N TRP A 485 -35.81 -14.37 21.06
CA TRP A 485 -35.96 -15.53 20.18
C TRP A 485 -35.51 -15.20 18.75
N GLY A 486 -35.71 -13.97 18.27
CA GLY A 486 -35.17 -13.48 17.00
C GLY A 486 -33.64 -13.52 16.96
N TYR A 487 -32.99 -13.20 18.09
CA TYR A 487 -31.54 -13.36 18.26
C TYR A 487 -31.08 -14.82 18.09
N ILE A 488 -31.79 -15.78 18.67
CA ILE A 488 -31.46 -17.21 18.52
C ILE A 488 -31.58 -17.64 17.05
N ILE A 489 -32.65 -17.21 16.37
CA ILE A 489 -32.83 -17.50 14.94
C ILE A 489 -31.68 -16.91 14.11
N ALA A 490 -31.23 -15.68 14.42
CA ALA A 490 -30.10 -15.05 13.73
C ALA A 490 -28.82 -15.90 13.85
N LEU A 491 -28.51 -16.39 15.05
CA LEU A 491 -27.35 -17.26 15.28
C LEU A 491 -27.47 -18.60 14.55
N LEU A 492 -28.65 -19.23 14.57
CA LEU A 492 -28.90 -20.50 13.88
C LEU A 492 -28.76 -20.34 12.36
N LEU A 493 -29.29 -19.25 11.80
CA LEU A 493 -29.15 -18.93 10.37
C LEU A 493 -27.68 -18.76 9.99
N GLY A 494 -26.93 -17.96 10.76
CA GLY A 494 -25.51 -17.75 10.56
C GLY A 494 -24.73 -19.07 10.65
N ALA A 495 -25.05 -19.90 11.65
CA ALA A 495 -24.39 -21.18 11.87
C ALA A 495 -24.66 -22.20 10.77
N PHE A 496 -25.86 -22.21 10.20
CA PHE A 496 -26.22 -23.07 9.09
C PHE A 496 -25.48 -22.69 7.80
N ILE A 497 -25.35 -21.39 7.49
CA ILE A 497 -24.74 -20.92 6.25
C ILE A 497 -23.21 -20.92 6.30
N ALA A 498 -22.61 -20.71 7.47
CA ALA A 498 -21.17 -20.57 7.65
C ALA A 498 -20.33 -21.71 7.03
N PRO A 499 -20.65 -23.02 7.20
CA PRO A 499 -19.90 -24.10 6.57
C PRO A 499 -19.77 -23.96 5.06
N PHE A 500 -20.88 -23.63 4.38
CA PHE A 500 -20.90 -23.49 2.93
C PHE A 500 -20.07 -22.29 2.46
N SER A 501 -20.19 -21.15 3.15
CA SER A 501 -19.39 -19.96 2.85
C SER A 501 -17.90 -20.18 3.08
N CYS A 502 -17.50 -20.84 4.17
CA CYS A 502 -16.09 -21.13 4.46
C CYS A 502 -15.45 -22.04 3.40
N ILE A 503 -16.18 -23.05 2.91
CA ILE A 503 -15.69 -23.98 1.88
C ILE A 503 -15.47 -23.26 0.55
N LEU A 504 -16.45 -22.46 0.11
CA LEU A 504 -16.30 -21.70 -1.13
C LEU A 504 -15.10 -20.75 -1.05
N TYR A 505 -14.98 -20.02 0.06
CA TYR A 505 -13.89 -19.09 0.27
C TYR A 505 -12.52 -19.78 0.34
N GLY A 506 -12.42 -20.91 1.05
CA GLY A 506 -11.17 -21.68 1.14
C GLY A 506 -10.68 -22.20 -0.22
N LEU A 507 -11.58 -22.71 -1.05
CA LEU A 507 -11.27 -23.31 -2.36
C LEU A 507 -10.96 -22.29 -3.45
N TYR A 508 -11.70 -21.17 -3.49
CA TYR A 508 -11.65 -20.22 -4.60
C TYR A 508 -11.08 -18.85 -4.22
N GLY A 509 -10.98 -18.53 -2.93
CA GLY A 509 -10.54 -17.22 -2.44
C GLY A 509 -11.60 -16.12 -2.49
N THR A 510 -12.84 -16.45 -2.87
CA THR A 510 -13.99 -15.52 -2.87
C THR A 510 -15.18 -16.12 -2.12
N GLY A 511 -16.05 -15.28 -1.59
CA GLY A 511 -17.29 -15.67 -0.93
C GLY A 511 -18.51 -14.94 -1.48
N VAL A 512 -19.68 -15.35 -1.02
CA VAL A 512 -20.97 -14.70 -1.31
C VAL A 512 -21.35 -13.79 -0.16
N SER A 513 -21.87 -12.60 -0.45
CA SER A 513 -22.40 -11.70 0.58
C SER A 513 -23.72 -12.23 1.12
N THR A 514 -23.75 -12.63 2.40
CA THR A 514 -24.95 -13.21 3.07
C THR A 514 -25.79 -12.17 3.82
N ASN A 515 -25.45 -10.88 3.68
CA ASN A 515 -26.13 -9.78 4.36
C ASN A 515 -27.58 -9.62 3.89
N GLN A 516 -27.86 -9.82 2.59
CA GLN A 516 -29.24 -9.76 2.07
C GLN A 516 -30.14 -10.87 2.61
N LEU A 517 -29.67 -12.13 2.64
CA LEU A 517 -30.41 -13.22 3.28
C LEU A 517 -30.71 -12.90 4.74
N SER A 518 -29.70 -12.39 5.45
CA SER A 518 -29.84 -12.03 6.86
C SER A 518 -30.93 -10.98 7.06
N LYS A 519 -30.96 -9.93 6.22
CA LYS A 519 -31.99 -8.89 6.27
C LYS A 519 -33.37 -9.37 5.81
N MET A 520 -33.41 -10.28 4.84
CA MET A 520 -34.64 -10.89 4.35
C MET A 520 -35.33 -11.71 5.44
N VAL A 521 -34.60 -12.61 6.10
CA VAL A 521 -35.13 -13.41 7.20
C VAL A 521 -35.47 -12.50 8.39
N GLY A 522 -34.61 -11.54 8.72
CA GLY A 522 -34.87 -10.57 9.79
C GLY A 522 -36.14 -9.76 9.58
N GLY A 523 -36.37 -9.25 8.36
CA GLY A 523 -37.57 -8.51 7.99
C GLY A 523 -38.85 -9.36 7.99
N ALA A 524 -38.76 -10.63 7.58
CA ALA A 524 -39.89 -11.56 7.64
C ALA A 524 -40.26 -11.95 9.08
N VAL A 525 -39.26 -12.08 9.96
CA VAL A 525 -39.43 -12.45 11.37
C VAL A 525 -39.92 -11.26 12.21
N HIS A 526 -39.45 -10.04 11.90
CA HIS A 526 -39.79 -8.81 12.61
C HIS A 526 -40.26 -7.71 11.64
N PRO A 527 -41.48 -7.82 11.11
CA PRO A 527 -42.03 -6.83 10.18
C PRO A 527 -42.16 -5.46 10.85
N GLY A 528 -41.97 -4.38 10.08
CA GLY A 528 -42.11 -3.01 10.55
C GLY A 528 -40.99 -2.50 11.47
N ARG A 529 -39.96 -3.32 11.75
CA ARG A 529 -38.87 -2.99 12.71
C ARG A 529 -37.49 -2.95 12.03
N PRO A 530 -37.09 -1.83 11.40
CA PRO A 530 -35.83 -1.73 10.68
C PRO A 530 -34.59 -1.83 11.58
N LEU A 531 -34.64 -1.33 12.81
CA LEU A 531 -33.53 -1.47 13.77
C LEU A 531 -33.33 -2.93 14.19
N ALA A 532 -34.41 -3.66 14.50
CA ALA A 532 -34.35 -5.09 14.79
C ALA A 532 -33.71 -5.88 13.64
N ASN A 533 -34.01 -5.49 12.40
CA ASN A 533 -33.44 -6.09 11.21
C ASN A 533 -31.91 -5.87 11.10
N LEU A 534 -31.43 -4.65 11.40
CA LEU A 534 -29.99 -4.36 11.42
C LEU A 534 -29.24 -5.17 12.48
N TYR A 535 -29.81 -5.30 13.68
CA TYR A 535 -29.25 -6.13 14.74
C TYR A 535 -29.27 -7.62 14.37
N PHE A 536 -30.40 -8.13 13.85
CA PHE A 536 -30.52 -9.51 13.36
C PHE A 536 -29.42 -9.80 12.33
N ALA A 537 -29.27 -8.93 11.33
CA ALA A 537 -28.27 -9.09 10.30
C ALA A 537 -26.83 -9.00 10.83
N SER A 538 -26.60 -8.15 11.83
CA SER A 538 -25.29 -8.03 12.47
C SER A 538 -24.87 -9.31 13.19
N TRP A 539 -25.78 -10.04 13.83
CA TRP A 539 -25.43 -11.33 14.41
C TRP A 539 -25.31 -12.44 13.35
N SER A 540 -26.31 -12.60 12.47
CA SER A 540 -26.32 -13.72 11.52
C SER A 540 -25.20 -13.63 10.48
N HIS A 541 -24.97 -12.44 9.90
CA HIS A 541 -23.93 -12.24 8.91
C HIS A 541 -22.52 -12.27 9.53
N GLN A 542 -22.33 -11.70 10.72
CA GLN A 542 -21.01 -11.67 11.34
C GLN A 542 -20.54 -13.03 11.82
N VAL A 543 -21.44 -13.90 12.28
CA VAL A 543 -21.09 -15.30 12.57
C VAL A 543 -20.39 -15.96 11.36
N ILE A 544 -20.90 -15.71 10.14
CA ILE A 544 -20.35 -16.25 8.90
C ILE A 544 -19.00 -15.59 8.56
N LEU A 545 -18.95 -14.25 8.55
CA LEU A 545 -17.73 -13.50 8.22
C LEU A 545 -16.57 -13.82 9.19
N LEU A 546 -16.85 -13.89 10.48
CA LEU A 546 -15.86 -14.25 11.49
C LEU A 546 -15.35 -15.67 11.29
N ALA A 547 -16.23 -16.63 10.99
CA ALA A 547 -15.80 -18.00 10.71
C ALA A 547 -14.84 -18.06 9.50
N VAL A 548 -15.13 -17.29 8.44
CA VAL A 548 -14.24 -17.19 7.26
C VAL A 548 -12.91 -16.53 7.61
N ASN A 549 -12.93 -15.36 8.26
CA ASN A 549 -11.72 -14.60 8.58
C ASN A 549 -10.81 -15.34 9.58
N LEU A 550 -11.39 -15.97 10.60
CA LEU A 550 -10.65 -16.79 11.56
C LEU A 550 -10.02 -18.00 10.87
N ALA A 551 -10.76 -18.69 10.01
CA ALA A 551 -10.22 -19.84 9.27
C ALA A 551 -9.08 -19.44 8.31
N ASN A 552 -9.21 -18.29 7.65
CA ASN A 552 -8.18 -17.70 6.80
C ASN A 552 -6.87 -17.52 7.59
N TRP A 553 -6.93 -16.87 8.76
CA TRP A 553 -5.75 -16.72 9.61
C TRP A 553 -5.23 -18.03 10.18
N LEU A 554 -6.10 -18.98 10.53
CA LEU A 554 -5.66 -20.33 10.94
C LEU A 554 -4.87 -21.03 9.83
N LYS A 555 -5.26 -20.86 8.56
CA LYS A 555 -4.48 -21.38 7.42
C LYS A 555 -3.13 -20.67 7.28
N VAL A 556 -3.07 -19.35 7.41
CA VAL A 556 -1.80 -18.60 7.46
C VAL A 556 -0.91 -19.12 8.60
N GLY A 557 -1.49 -19.42 9.77
CA GLY A 557 -0.79 -20.04 10.89
C GLY A 557 -0.25 -21.44 10.58
N GLN A 558 -1.00 -22.27 9.85
CA GLN A 558 -0.55 -23.60 9.39
C GLN A 558 0.61 -23.51 8.39
N TYR A 559 0.59 -22.53 7.47
CA TYR A 559 1.68 -22.29 6.53
C TYR A 559 2.96 -21.79 7.22
N THR A 560 2.82 -20.93 8.23
CA THR A 560 3.93 -20.28 8.94
C THR A 560 4.33 -20.96 10.25
N LYS A 561 3.65 -22.05 10.61
CA LYS A 561 3.94 -22.90 11.78
C LYS A 561 3.73 -22.20 13.13
N VAL A 562 2.75 -21.30 13.19
CA VAL A 562 2.36 -20.62 14.43
C VAL A 562 1.44 -21.54 15.26
N PRO A 563 1.71 -21.77 16.56
CA PRO A 563 0.91 -22.66 17.39
C PRO A 563 -0.59 -22.26 17.43
N PRO A 564 -1.55 -23.19 17.25
CA PRO A 564 -2.97 -22.87 17.18
C PRO A 564 -3.53 -22.19 18.43
N ARG A 565 -3.01 -22.54 19.61
CA ARG A 565 -3.41 -21.90 20.89
C ARG A 565 -3.06 -20.43 20.97
N VAL A 566 -1.92 -20.04 20.41
CA VAL A 566 -1.50 -18.64 20.33
C VAL A 566 -2.44 -17.90 19.38
N MET A 567 -2.71 -18.49 18.21
CA MET A 567 -3.63 -17.93 17.21
C MET A 567 -5.02 -17.66 17.81
N PHE A 568 -5.55 -18.57 18.63
CA PHE A 568 -6.84 -18.38 19.28
C PHE A 568 -6.85 -17.15 20.20
N TRP A 569 -5.92 -17.07 21.15
CA TRP A 569 -5.89 -15.97 22.12
C TRP A 569 -5.61 -14.61 21.49
N THR A 570 -4.70 -14.55 20.53
CA THR A 570 -4.31 -13.29 19.90
C THR A 570 -5.41 -12.75 18.99
N GLN A 571 -6.21 -13.61 18.33
CA GLN A 571 -7.38 -13.19 17.58
C GLN A 571 -8.50 -12.67 18.50
N VAL A 572 -8.78 -13.36 19.61
CA VAL A 572 -9.76 -12.88 20.61
C VAL A 572 -9.34 -11.51 21.13
N TYR A 573 -8.08 -11.36 21.55
CA TYR A 573 -7.53 -10.09 22.03
C TYR A 573 -7.68 -8.97 20.98
N ALA A 574 -7.26 -9.24 19.75
CA ALA A 574 -7.29 -8.28 18.66
C ALA A 574 -8.71 -7.82 18.34
N SER A 575 -9.65 -8.75 18.19
CA SER A 575 -11.03 -8.44 17.85
C SER A 575 -11.72 -7.59 18.92
N LEU A 576 -11.42 -7.82 20.20
CA LEU A 576 -11.95 -6.98 21.30
C LEU A 576 -11.30 -5.59 21.34
N LEU A 577 -9.98 -5.53 21.16
CA LEU A 577 -9.25 -4.26 21.15
C LEU A 577 -9.70 -3.37 19.98
N GLY A 578 -9.77 -3.92 18.77
CA GLY A 578 -10.19 -3.18 17.59
C GLY A 578 -11.67 -2.80 17.62
N ALA A 579 -12.54 -3.65 18.19
CA ALA A 579 -13.92 -3.29 18.52
C ALA A 579 -14.02 -2.02 19.37
N ALA A 580 -13.20 -1.91 20.42
CA ALA A 580 -13.16 -0.74 21.28
C ALA A 580 -12.71 0.52 20.51
N PHE A 581 -11.62 0.42 19.73
CA PHE A 581 -11.15 1.54 18.91
C PHE A 581 -12.18 1.98 17.87
N ASN A 582 -12.77 1.02 17.15
CA ASN A 582 -13.81 1.29 16.15
C ASN A 582 -15.00 2.02 16.79
N TYR A 583 -15.48 1.56 17.95
CA TYR A 583 -16.57 2.22 18.67
C TYR A 583 -16.24 3.66 19.07
N VAL A 584 -15.05 3.90 19.63
CA VAL A 584 -14.62 5.25 20.05
C VAL A 584 -14.56 6.17 18.84
N VAL A 585 -13.88 5.76 17.77
CA VAL A 585 -13.69 6.57 16.57
C VAL A 585 -15.03 6.88 15.89
N MET A 586 -15.90 5.87 15.74
CA MET A 586 -17.25 6.07 15.20
C MET A 586 -18.04 7.09 16.03
N THR A 587 -18.01 6.95 17.36
CA THR A 587 -18.71 7.89 18.26
C THR A 587 -18.21 9.31 18.05
N THR A 588 -16.90 9.51 18.01
CA THR A 588 -16.30 10.83 17.78
C THR A 588 -16.67 11.42 16.42
N ILE A 589 -16.67 10.63 15.35
CA ILE A 589 -17.00 11.12 14.00
C ILE A 589 -18.48 11.49 13.91
N VAL A 590 -19.37 10.57 14.31
CA VAL A 590 -20.82 10.77 14.20
C VAL A 590 -21.28 11.94 15.06
N THR A 591 -20.77 12.10 16.28
CA THR A 591 -21.13 13.23 17.15
C THR A 591 -20.66 14.57 16.58
N ASN A 592 -19.45 14.66 16.03
CA ASN A 592 -18.89 15.93 15.59
C ASN A 592 -19.28 16.33 14.16
N LYS A 593 -19.65 15.37 13.29
CA LYS A 593 -19.94 15.61 11.86
C LYS A 593 -21.37 15.23 11.49
N ARG A 594 -22.27 15.12 12.46
CA ARG A 594 -23.65 14.63 12.28
C ARG A 594 -24.36 15.28 11.10
N ASP A 595 -24.37 16.60 11.03
CA ASP A 595 -25.13 17.35 10.01
C ASP A 595 -24.67 17.04 8.58
N ILE A 596 -23.38 16.75 8.39
CA ILE A 596 -22.81 16.39 7.08
C ILE A 596 -23.11 14.93 6.74
N LEU A 597 -23.12 14.05 7.75
CA LEU A 597 -23.30 12.61 7.57
C LEU A 597 -24.77 12.20 7.35
N LEU A 598 -25.72 13.10 7.56
CA LEU A 598 -27.12 12.87 7.20
C LEU A 598 -27.34 12.95 5.67
N ASP A 599 -26.43 13.61 4.94
CA ASP A 599 -26.46 13.70 3.48
C ASP A 599 -25.64 12.55 2.83
N PRO A 600 -26.21 11.78 1.89
CA PRO A 600 -25.48 10.77 1.14
C PRO A 600 -24.28 11.34 0.37
N GLU A 601 -24.43 12.53 -0.21
CA GLU A 601 -23.38 13.17 -0.99
C GLU A 601 -22.35 13.82 -0.05
N GLY A 602 -22.82 14.42 1.04
CA GLY A 602 -21.99 15.03 2.06
C GLY A 602 -21.14 16.17 1.50
N ASN A 603 -19.83 16.12 1.71
CA ASN A 603 -18.86 17.05 1.12
C ASN A 603 -17.63 16.30 0.58
N ASN A 604 -16.65 17.05 0.07
CA ASN A 604 -15.42 16.48 -0.49
C ASN A 604 -14.59 15.63 0.50
N VAL A 605 -14.91 15.67 1.80
CA VAL A 605 -14.15 15.05 2.88
C VAL A 605 -14.96 14.01 3.65
N TRP A 606 -16.27 14.15 3.80
CA TRP A 606 -17.14 13.28 4.60
C TRP A 606 -18.42 12.96 3.84
N SER A 607 -18.89 11.73 3.90
CA SER A 607 -20.13 11.28 3.23
C SER A 607 -20.89 10.28 4.09
N GLY A 608 -22.21 10.43 4.15
CA GLY A 608 -23.13 9.50 4.79
C GLY A 608 -23.56 8.31 3.92
N ALA A 609 -23.09 8.20 2.67
CA ALA A 609 -23.60 7.28 1.66
C ALA A 609 -23.68 5.82 2.13
N TYR A 610 -22.65 5.34 2.83
CA TYR A 610 -22.58 3.96 3.31
C TYR A 610 -23.63 3.68 4.38
N VAL A 611 -23.66 4.50 5.44
CA VAL A 611 -24.57 4.32 6.58
C VAL A 611 -26.02 4.51 6.11
N GLN A 612 -26.26 5.41 5.16
CA GLN A 612 -27.57 5.58 4.56
C GLN A 612 -27.97 4.41 3.68
N SER A 613 -27.05 3.81 2.91
CA SER A 613 -27.35 2.59 2.15
C SER A 613 -27.71 1.44 3.09
N MET A 614 -27.05 1.33 4.25
CA MET A 614 -27.41 0.36 5.27
C MET A 614 -28.82 0.61 5.82
N ASN A 615 -29.15 1.86 6.14
CA ASN A 615 -30.47 2.25 6.62
C ASN A 615 -31.57 2.01 5.57
N ALA A 616 -31.33 2.40 4.32
CA ALA A 616 -32.24 2.16 3.19
C ALA A 616 -32.57 0.67 3.04
N GLN A 617 -31.55 -0.21 3.08
CA GLN A 617 -31.75 -1.65 3.02
C GLN A 617 -32.51 -2.20 4.23
N ALA A 618 -32.30 -1.64 5.42
CA ALA A 618 -33.03 -2.07 6.61
C ALA A 618 -34.53 -1.75 6.49
N ILE A 619 -34.85 -0.58 5.95
CA ILE A 619 -36.22 -0.09 5.76
C ILE A 619 -36.95 -0.90 4.69
N THR A 620 -36.33 -1.16 3.54
CA THR A 620 -36.99 -1.95 2.48
C THR A 620 -37.34 -3.36 2.96
N TRP A 621 -36.45 -3.98 3.73
CA TRP A 621 -36.72 -5.30 4.31
C TRP A 621 -37.66 -5.26 5.52
N ALA A 622 -37.77 -4.14 6.23
CA ALA A 622 -38.80 -3.99 7.26
C ALA A 622 -40.21 -3.82 6.64
N LEU A 623 -40.30 -3.30 5.42
CA LEU A 623 -41.47 -3.28 4.52
C LEU A 623 -41.53 -4.51 3.61
N ALA A 624 -41.02 -5.67 4.05
CA ALA A 624 -40.88 -6.82 3.17
C ALA A 624 -42.20 -7.30 2.57
N LYS A 625 -43.31 -7.19 3.32
CA LYS A 625 -44.64 -7.62 2.84
C LYS A 625 -45.14 -6.74 1.69
N GLU A 626 -44.90 -5.44 1.77
CA GLU A 626 -45.36 -4.43 0.82
C GLU A 626 -44.48 -4.40 -0.44
N ILE A 627 -43.16 -4.54 -0.27
CA ILE A 627 -42.18 -4.42 -1.37
C ILE A 627 -41.91 -5.76 -2.05
N TYR A 628 -41.73 -6.81 -1.26
CA TYR A 628 -41.28 -8.14 -1.71
C TYR A 628 -42.33 -9.25 -1.54
N GLY A 629 -43.50 -8.94 -0.98
CA GLY A 629 -44.60 -9.90 -0.84
C GLY A 629 -45.30 -10.21 -2.16
N VAL A 630 -46.34 -11.04 -2.12
CA VAL A 630 -47.04 -11.54 -3.32
C VAL A 630 -47.64 -10.42 -4.18
N ALA A 631 -48.14 -9.37 -3.52
CA ALA A 631 -48.65 -8.17 -4.19
C ALA A 631 -47.58 -7.09 -4.42
N GLY A 632 -46.34 -7.34 -3.97
CA GLY A 632 -45.23 -6.39 -4.04
C GLY A 632 -44.53 -6.39 -5.39
N ARG A 633 -43.97 -5.23 -5.75
CA ARG A 633 -43.31 -4.99 -7.05
C ARG A 633 -42.10 -5.90 -7.30
N TYR A 634 -41.43 -6.36 -6.24
CA TYR A 634 -40.14 -7.07 -6.33
C TYR A 634 -40.18 -8.50 -5.77
N LEU A 635 -41.33 -9.18 -5.85
CA LEU A 635 -41.53 -10.57 -5.40
C LEU A 635 -40.45 -11.55 -5.88
N ILE A 636 -39.86 -11.31 -7.07
CA ILE A 636 -38.81 -12.17 -7.60
C ILE A 636 -37.56 -12.23 -6.70
N VAL A 637 -37.28 -11.18 -5.92
CA VAL A 637 -36.06 -11.07 -5.10
C VAL A 637 -36.01 -12.16 -4.01
N PRO A 638 -37.03 -12.36 -3.15
CA PRO A 638 -37.07 -13.51 -2.25
C PRO A 638 -37.12 -14.86 -2.95
N LEU A 639 -37.90 -14.98 -4.03
CA LEU A 639 -37.98 -16.22 -4.82
C LEU A 639 -36.62 -16.63 -5.41
N GLY A 640 -35.71 -15.67 -5.58
CA GLY A 640 -34.32 -15.89 -5.91
C GLY A 640 -33.65 -16.98 -5.06
N LEU A 641 -33.97 -17.10 -3.76
CA LEU A 641 -33.37 -18.14 -2.93
C LEU A 641 -33.74 -19.57 -3.45
N VAL A 642 -35.02 -19.78 -3.76
CA VAL A 642 -35.54 -21.08 -4.23
C VAL A 642 -35.07 -21.37 -5.65
N ILE A 643 -35.13 -20.38 -6.54
CA ILE A 643 -34.60 -20.49 -7.90
C ILE A 643 -33.10 -20.80 -7.87
N GLY A 644 -32.37 -20.16 -6.94
CA GLY A 644 -30.95 -20.36 -6.72
C GLY A 644 -30.61 -21.80 -6.35
N LEU A 645 -31.40 -22.43 -5.48
CA LEU A 645 -31.23 -23.84 -5.11
C LEU A 645 -31.32 -24.77 -6.33
N ALA A 646 -32.20 -24.46 -7.30
CA ALA A 646 -32.42 -25.27 -8.48
C ALA A 646 -31.27 -25.19 -9.51
N ILE A 647 -30.59 -24.04 -9.64
CA ILE A 647 -29.58 -23.83 -10.70
C ILE A 647 -28.41 -24.85 -10.62
N PRO A 648 -27.77 -25.09 -9.46
CA PRO A 648 -26.73 -26.12 -9.36
C PRO A 648 -27.25 -27.54 -9.58
N VAL A 649 -28.53 -27.81 -9.23
CA VAL A 649 -29.16 -29.12 -9.48
C VAL A 649 -29.29 -29.35 -10.97
N LEU A 650 -29.77 -28.35 -11.72
CA LEU A 650 -29.83 -28.40 -13.18
C LEU A 650 -28.45 -28.59 -13.81
N HIS A 651 -27.44 -27.87 -13.30
CA HIS A 651 -26.05 -28.05 -13.74
C HIS A 651 -25.53 -29.47 -13.46
N TRP A 652 -25.81 -30.02 -12.29
CA TRP A 652 -25.43 -31.39 -11.93
C TRP A 652 -26.13 -32.44 -12.80
N ILE A 653 -27.43 -32.28 -13.06
CA ILE A 653 -28.20 -33.12 -14.00
C ILE A 653 -27.60 -33.02 -15.41
N LEU A 654 -27.26 -31.81 -15.87
CA LEU A 654 -26.65 -31.60 -17.18
C LEU A 654 -25.32 -32.35 -17.33
N ILE A 655 -24.49 -32.39 -16.27
CA ILE A 655 -23.24 -33.17 -16.28
C ILE A 655 -23.51 -34.66 -16.40
N LYS A 656 -24.62 -35.17 -15.83
CA LYS A 656 -25.00 -36.59 -15.98
C LYS A 656 -25.42 -36.93 -17.40
N PHE A 657 -26.09 -36.01 -18.10
CA PHE A 657 -26.49 -36.21 -19.49
C PHE A 657 -25.39 -35.89 -20.51
N ILE A 658 -24.55 -34.89 -20.23
CA ILE A 658 -23.46 -34.43 -21.09
C ILE A 658 -22.17 -34.41 -20.25
N PRO A 659 -21.46 -35.56 -20.13
CA PRO A 659 -20.26 -35.68 -19.29
C PRO A 659 -19.16 -34.66 -19.64
N LYS A 660 -19.07 -34.23 -20.91
CA LYS A 660 -18.12 -33.20 -21.37
C LYS A 660 -18.27 -31.86 -20.63
N VAL A 661 -19.48 -31.51 -20.16
CA VAL A 661 -19.70 -30.28 -19.37
C VAL A 661 -18.98 -30.37 -18.03
N GLY A 662 -18.86 -31.57 -17.46
CA GLY A 662 -18.17 -31.82 -16.19
C GLY A 662 -16.65 -31.67 -16.25
N GLU A 663 -16.06 -31.59 -17.45
CA GLU A 663 -14.63 -31.34 -17.62
C GLU A 663 -14.25 -29.86 -17.36
N TYR A 664 -15.23 -28.95 -17.47
CA TYR A 664 -15.03 -27.53 -17.23
C TYR A 664 -15.32 -27.19 -15.76
N PRO A 665 -14.45 -26.40 -15.08
CA PRO A 665 -14.61 -26.09 -13.66
C PRO A 665 -15.66 -24.99 -13.44
N ILE A 666 -16.91 -25.24 -13.82
CA ILE A 666 -18.03 -24.30 -13.72
C ILE A 666 -18.53 -24.26 -12.28
N ASN A 667 -18.51 -23.07 -11.68
CA ASN A 667 -19.07 -22.80 -10.38
C ASN A 667 -20.24 -21.81 -10.51
N THR A 668 -21.45 -22.36 -10.48
CA THR A 668 -22.69 -21.59 -10.68
C THR A 668 -22.89 -20.52 -9.60
N VAL A 669 -22.39 -20.74 -8.38
CA VAL A 669 -22.50 -19.78 -7.27
C VAL A 669 -21.77 -18.48 -7.59
N ILE A 670 -20.52 -18.59 -8.06
CA ILE A 670 -19.66 -17.45 -8.36
C ILE A 670 -20.20 -16.69 -9.58
N ILE A 671 -20.63 -17.41 -10.63
CA ILE A 671 -21.21 -16.81 -11.83
C ILE A 671 -22.43 -15.96 -11.44
N ILE A 672 -23.38 -16.54 -10.70
CA ILE A 672 -24.60 -15.86 -10.27
C ILE A 672 -24.26 -14.66 -9.39
N PHE A 673 -23.40 -14.84 -8.39
CA PHE A 673 -23.03 -13.77 -7.47
C PHE A 673 -22.41 -12.57 -8.19
N VAL A 674 -21.45 -12.82 -9.09
CA VAL A 674 -20.75 -11.77 -9.84
C VAL A 674 -21.70 -11.11 -10.85
N SER A 675 -22.70 -11.83 -11.36
CA SER A 675 -23.67 -11.31 -12.33
C SER A 675 -24.53 -10.14 -11.84
N GLY A 676 -24.54 -9.84 -10.54
CA GLY A 676 -25.18 -8.65 -9.99
C GLY A 676 -24.45 -8.05 -8.78
N ARG A 677 -23.15 -8.35 -8.60
CA ARG A 677 -22.35 -7.81 -7.49
C ARG A 677 -22.23 -6.28 -7.56
N TYR A 678 -22.02 -5.73 -8.76
CA TYR A 678 -21.80 -4.30 -8.99
C TYR A 678 -23.08 -3.64 -9.48
N PHE A 679 -24.02 -3.38 -8.57
CA PHE A 679 -25.23 -2.60 -8.84
C PHE A 679 -25.12 -1.14 -8.36
N TYR A 680 -24.00 -0.80 -7.70
CA TYR A 680 -23.62 0.54 -7.26
C TYR A 680 -22.08 0.62 -7.18
N GLY A 681 -21.54 1.84 -7.11
CA GLY A 681 -20.11 2.11 -6.96
C GLY A 681 -19.37 2.34 -8.28
N ASN A 682 -18.04 2.26 -8.24
CA ASN A 682 -17.14 2.41 -9.39
C ASN A 682 -16.93 1.06 -10.09
N THR A 683 -16.91 1.05 -11.42
CA THR A 683 -16.81 -0.15 -12.27
C THR A 683 -15.64 -0.11 -13.26
N ALA A 684 -14.86 0.98 -13.29
CA ALA A 684 -13.79 1.19 -14.27
C ALA A 684 -12.61 0.21 -14.17
N PHE A 685 -12.43 -0.46 -13.04
CA PHE A 685 -11.33 -1.41 -12.85
C PHE A 685 -11.59 -2.82 -13.41
N ILE A 686 -12.83 -3.13 -13.81
CA ILE A 686 -13.23 -4.49 -14.19
C ILE A 686 -12.36 -5.02 -15.34
N TRP A 687 -12.21 -4.29 -16.45
CA TRP A 687 -11.41 -4.76 -17.58
C TRP A 687 -9.91 -4.82 -17.28
N SER A 688 -9.40 -3.91 -16.44
CA SER A 688 -8.02 -3.98 -15.95
C SER A 688 -7.79 -5.24 -15.11
N SER A 689 -8.76 -5.62 -14.26
CA SER A 689 -8.69 -6.86 -13.48
C SER A 689 -8.67 -8.12 -14.37
N ILE A 690 -9.46 -8.12 -15.45
CA ILE A 690 -9.48 -9.20 -16.45
C ILE A 690 -8.12 -9.27 -17.16
N ALA A 691 -7.58 -8.13 -17.60
CA ALA A 691 -6.30 -8.07 -18.30
C ALA A 691 -5.14 -8.58 -17.42
N VAL A 692 -5.07 -8.15 -16.15
CA VAL A 692 -4.08 -8.62 -15.18
C VAL A 692 -4.24 -10.12 -14.92
N GLY A 693 -5.49 -10.58 -14.79
CA GLY A 693 -5.82 -11.99 -14.63
C GLY A 693 -5.35 -12.85 -15.81
N ILE A 694 -5.65 -12.45 -17.04
CA ILE A 694 -5.20 -13.14 -18.27
C ILE A 694 -3.66 -13.16 -18.34
N PHE A 695 -3.02 -12.02 -18.11
CA PHE A 695 -1.57 -11.91 -18.14
C PHE A 695 -0.90 -12.84 -17.12
N SER A 696 -1.33 -12.79 -15.86
CA SER A 696 -0.73 -13.57 -14.77
C SER A 696 -1.08 -15.06 -14.84
N GLN A 697 -2.38 -15.40 -14.95
CA GLN A 697 -2.86 -16.77 -14.77
C GLN A 697 -2.85 -17.60 -16.04
N VAL A 698 -2.99 -16.98 -17.23
CA VAL A 698 -2.99 -17.67 -18.52
C VAL A 698 -1.61 -17.61 -19.16
N TRP A 699 -1.04 -16.42 -19.33
CA TRP A 699 0.24 -16.27 -20.05
C TRP A 699 1.45 -16.60 -19.15
N LEU A 700 1.62 -15.90 -18.03
CA LEU A 700 2.81 -16.00 -17.18
C LEU A 700 2.91 -17.37 -16.51
N ARG A 701 1.82 -17.83 -15.88
CA ARG A 701 1.78 -19.13 -15.18
C ARG A 701 2.01 -20.33 -16.09
N ARG A 702 1.45 -20.35 -17.31
CA ARG A 702 1.57 -21.50 -18.23
C ARG A 702 2.87 -21.49 -19.04
N ARG A 703 3.34 -20.32 -19.51
CA ARG A 703 4.54 -20.25 -20.37
C ARG A 703 5.85 -20.05 -19.61
N HIS A 704 5.80 -19.41 -18.44
CA HIS A 704 6.97 -19.07 -17.63
C HIS A 704 6.76 -19.38 -16.13
N PRO A 705 6.48 -20.64 -15.76
CA PRO A 705 6.20 -21.03 -14.37
C PRO A 705 7.32 -20.65 -13.38
N ASN A 706 8.59 -20.65 -13.81
CA ASN A 706 9.70 -20.19 -12.96
C ASN A 706 9.52 -18.75 -12.47
N ILE A 707 9.17 -17.85 -13.39
CA ILE A 707 8.96 -16.43 -13.06
C ILE A 707 7.70 -16.28 -12.21
N TYR A 708 6.64 -17.00 -12.56
CA TYR A 708 5.39 -16.99 -11.82
C TYR A 708 5.58 -17.42 -10.35
N ASN A 709 6.11 -18.63 -10.13
CA ASN A 709 6.28 -19.21 -8.79
C ASN A 709 7.21 -18.34 -7.92
N LYS A 710 8.24 -17.73 -8.53
CA LYS A 710 9.26 -16.96 -7.81
C LYS A 710 8.85 -15.51 -7.52
N TYR A 711 8.09 -14.86 -8.40
CA TYR A 711 7.87 -13.42 -8.34
C TYR A 711 6.41 -12.97 -8.37
N ASN A 712 5.46 -13.75 -8.89
CA ASN A 712 4.08 -13.26 -9.09
C ASN A 712 3.43 -12.79 -7.78
N TYR A 713 3.44 -13.65 -6.76
CA TYR A 713 2.87 -13.33 -5.45
C TYR A 713 3.66 -12.25 -4.71
N LEU A 714 4.98 -12.27 -4.84
CA LEU A 714 5.87 -11.30 -4.19
C LEU A 714 5.72 -9.89 -4.80
N ILE A 715 5.64 -9.78 -6.12
CA ILE A 715 5.37 -8.52 -6.82
C ILE A 715 3.95 -8.04 -6.50
N GLY A 716 2.95 -8.93 -6.47
CA GLY A 716 1.61 -8.56 -6.03
C GLY A 716 1.60 -7.92 -4.64
N ALA A 717 2.30 -8.54 -3.67
CA ALA A 717 2.47 -7.96 -2.34
C ALA A 717 3.18 -6.59 -2.39
N ALA A 718 4.19 -6.43 -3.25
CA ALA A 718 4.92 -5.17 -3.41
C ALA A 718 4.04 -4.04 -3.96
N LEU A 719 3.22 -4.34 -4.98
CA LEU A 719 2.33 -3.38 -5.60
C LEU A 719 1.23 -2.92 -4.61
N ASP A 720 0.61 -3.87 -3.89
CA ASP A 720 -0.37 -3.54 -2.84
C ASP A 720 0.26 -2.70 -1.73
N GLY A 721 1.46 -3.09 -1.25
CA GLY A 721 2.16 -2.37 -0.20
C GLY A 721 2.59 -0.96 -0.62
N GLY A 722 3.07 -0.79 -1.86
CA GLY A 722 3.51 0.49 -2.41
C GLY A 722 2.37 1.47 -2.62
N SER A 723 1.29 1.03 -3.27
CA SER A 723 0.09 1.85 -3.49
C SER A 723 -0.56 2.27 -2.18
N GLN A 724 -0.75 1.32 -1.25
CA GLN A 724 -1.37 1.66 0.03
C GLN A 724 -0.52 2.57 0.91
N LEU A 725 0.81 2.49 0.82
CA LEU A 725 1.68 3.44 1.52
C LEU A 725 1.42 4.87 1.06
N VAL A 726 1.24 5.08 -0.26
CA VAL A 726 0.98 6.41 -0.80
C VAL A 726 -0.44 6.88 -0.53
N ILE A 727 -1.44 6.01 -0.65
CA ILE A 727 -2.81 6.36 -0.27
C ILE A 727 -2.89 6.72 1.21
N PHE A 728 -2.22 5.96 2.08
CA PHE A 728 -2.12 6.28 3.49
C PHE A 728 -1.51 7.68 3.68
N LEU A 729 -0.37 7.96 3.06
CA LEU A 729 0.26 9.28 3.14
C LEU A 729 -0.65 10.39 2.61
N LEU A 730 -1.25 10.23 1.43
CA LEU A 730 -2.13 11.21 0.82
C LEU A 730 -3.38 11.46 1.67
N SER A 731 -3.92 10.45 2.33
CA SER A 731 -5.11 10.64 3.15
C SER A 731 -4.85 11.48 4.39
N PHE A 732 -3.70 11.34 5.05
CA PHE A 732 -3.31 12.22 6.14
C PHE A 732 -2.79 13.58 5.63
N ALA A 733 -1.96 13.57 4.58
CA ALA A 733 -1.28 14.75 4.08
C ALA A 733 -2.15 15.70 3.26
N VAL A 734 -3.13 15.17 2.51
CA VAL A 734 -3.82 15.88 1.42
C VAL A 734 -5.34 15.79 1.58
N TYR A 735 -5.93 14.59 1.70
CA TYR A 735 -7.39 14.40 1.75
C TYR A 735 -8.03 14.68 3.13
N GLY A 736 -7.25 15.25 4.06
CA GLY A 736 -7.77 15.79 5.32
C GLY A 736 -8.28 14.73 6.30
N ALA A 737 -7.58 13.60 6.46
CA ALA A 737 -7.90 12.62 7.52
C ALA A 737 -7.71 13.20 8.94
N SER A 738 -6.91 14.26 9.11
CA SER A 738 -7.03 15.16 10.26
C SER A 738 -7.77 16.42 9.83
N ASP A 739 -8.77 16.86 10.61
CA ASP A 739 -9.35 18.21 10.49
C ASP A 739 -8.22 19.25 10.29
N HIS A 740 -8.51 20.33 9.55
CA HIS A 740 -7.57 21.29 8.94
C HIS A 740 -6.52 21.95 9.87
N ASN A 741 -6.46 21.56 11.14
CA ASN A 741 -5.64 22.19 12.16
C ASN A 741 -4.42 21.40 12.62
N HIS A 742 -4.20 20.11 12.29
CA HIS A 742 -3.09 19.39 12.94
C HIS A 742 -2.06 18.64 12.06
N LEU A 743 -2.38 17.88 11.00
CA LEU A 743 -1.34 17.02 10.36
C LEU A 743 -1.48 16.79 8.83
N THR A 744 -1.87 17.81 8.05
CA THR A 744 -1.71 17.76 6.58
C THR A 744 -0.27 18.09 6.16
N MET A 745 0.19 17.72 4.96
CA MET A 745 1.45 18.23 4.39
C MET A 745 1.38 19.74 4.21
N SER A 746 0.18 20.32 4.04
CA SER A 746 -0.02 21.77 4.17
C SER A 746 0.21 22.27 5.61
N SER A 747 -0.17 21.53 6.65
CA SER A 747 0.16 21.83 8.06
C SER A 747 1.64 21.64 8.36
N LEU A 748 2.30 20.61 7.82
CA LEU A 748 3.75 20.41 7.98
C LEU A 748 4.53 21.50 7.24
N ILE A 749 4.16 21.81 6.00
CA ILE A 749 4.72 22.92 5.23
C ILE A 749 4.44 24.23 5.97
N ASN A 750 3.22 24.49 6.44
CA ASN A 750 2.91 25.69 7.23
C ASN A 750 3.71 25.73 8.53
N SER A 751 3.83 24.62 9.26
CA SER A 751 4.61 24.52 10.50
C SER A 751 6.09 24.75 10.26
N LEU A 752 6.65 24.16 9.20
CA LEU A 752 8.05 24.39 8.78
C LEU A 752 8.25 25.83 8.31
N LEU A 753 7.31 26.40 7.57
CA LEU A 753 7.38 27.79 7.11
C LEU A 753 7.22 28.77 8.27
N HIS A 754 6.37 28.48 9.26
CA HIS A 754 6.23 29.24 10.50
C HIS A 754 7.48 29.11 11.38
N ALA A 755 7.98 27.89 11.61
CA ALA A 755 9.20 27.63 12.36
C ALA A 755 10.43 28.30 11.74
N THR A 756 10.41 28.50 10.41
CA THR A 756 11.48 29.16 9.66
C THR A 756 11.12 30.59 9.23
N ASN A 757 10.07 31.19 9.79
CA ASN A 757 9.65 32.57 9.49
C ASN A 757 10.49 33.60 10.28
N PHE A 758 11.81 33.59 10.07
CA PHE A 758 12.72 34.56 10.68
C PHE A 758 12.34 36.00 10.30
N ARG A 759 12.54 36.95 11.23
CA ARG A 759 12.29 38.38 10.98
C ARG A 759 13.17 38.91 9.84
N ASN A 760 14.42 38.49 9.79
CA ASN A 760 15.37 38.86 8.74
C ASN A 760 15.11 38.04 7.45
N PRO A 761 14.89 38.68 6.27
CA PRO A 761 14.62 37.99 5.01
C PRO A 761 15.72 37.03 4.56
N PHE A 762 16.99 37.39 4.80
CA PHE A 762 18.14 36.54 4.48
C PHE A 762 18.12 35.22 5.27
N LEU A 763 17.95 35.28 6.59
CA LEU A 763 17.83 34.06 7.42
C LEU A 763 16.61 33.21 7.06
N ARG A 764 15.52 33.87 6.64
CA ARG A 764 14.29 33.22 6.22
C ARG A 764 14.50 32.27 5.03
N THR A 765 15.45 32.57 4.14
CA THR A 765 15.77 31.74 2.97
C THR A 765 16.97 30.84 3.21
N LEU A 766 17.98 31.33 3.94
CA LEU A 766 19.21 30.60 4.21
C LEU A 766 18.99 29.35 5.07
N VAL A 767 18.34 29.49 6.23
CA VAL A 767 18.21 28.40 7.22
C VAL A 767 17.44 27.19 6.66
N PRO A 768 16.28 27.36 5.99
CA PRO A 768 15.59 26.23 5.37
C PRO A 768 16.39 25.55 4.26
N SER A 769 17.16 26.32 3.48
CA SER A 769 17.97 25.78 2.39
C SER A 769 19.13 24.96 2.93
N ILE A 770 19.79 25.41 4.01
CA ILE A 770 20.80 24.61 4.71
C ILE A 770 20.16 23.38 5.36
N GLY A 771 18.99 23.53 6.01
CA GLY A 771 18.25 22.40 6.58
C GLY A 771 17.92 21.33 5.53
N LEU A 772 17.49 21.74 4.33
CA LEU A 772 17.29 20.85 3.19
C LEU A 772 18.59 20.15 2.79
N ALA A 773 19.73 20.84 2.80
CA ALA A 773 21.02 20.25 2.46
C ALA A 773 21.37 19.07 3.37
N TYR A 774 21.22 19.26 4.69
CA TYR A 774 21.43 18.19 5.66
C TYR A 774 20.37 17.08 5.56
N GLY A 775 19.12 17.43 5.22
CA GLY A 775 18.04 16.46 5.01
C GLY A 775 18.28 15.53 3.82
N VAL A 776 18.67 16.07 2.65
CA VAL A 776 19.01 15.29 1.45
C VAL A 776 20.20 14.37 1.73
N GLN A 777 21.22 14.89 2.40
CA GLN A 777 22.42 14.13 2.75
C GLN A 777 22.13 13.03 3.78
N ALA A 778 21.28 13.27 4.77
CA ALA A 778 20.81 12.25 5.70
C ALA A 778 20.02 11.14 4.97
N ALA A 779 19.12 11.52 4.06
CA ALA A 779 18.33 10.58 3.27
C ALA A 779 19.19 9.70 2.35
N ALA A 780 20.30 10.22 1.83
CA ALA A 780 21.28 9.45 1.06
C ALA A 780 22.23 8.63 1.94
N ALA A 781 22.58 9.13 3.13
CA ALA A 781 23.47 8.45 4.07
C ALA A 781 22.86 7.15 4.60
N ILE A 782 21.56 7.14 4.92
CA ILE A 782 20.86 5.96 5.45
C ILE A 782 21.02 4.72 4.55
N PRO A 783 20.61 4.73 3.26
CA PRO A 783 20.80 3.60 2.38
C PRO A 783 22.29 3.33 2.09
N SER A 784 23.12 4.37 2.01
CA SER A 784 24.57 4.20 1.76
C SER A 784 25.27 3.44 2.88
N ILE A 785 24.94 3.75 4.15
CA ILE A 785 25.45 3.05 5.33
C ILE A 785 24.92 1.61 5.38
N LEU A 786 23.62 1.41 5.11
CA LEU A 786 23.00 0.09 5.13
C LEU A 786 23.60 -0.85 4.06
N PHE A 787 23.89 -0.32 2.88
CA PHE A 787 24.45 -1.10 1.76
C PHE A 787 25.97 -0.99 1.63
N GLN A 788 26.65 -0.29 2.55
CA GLN A 788 28.09 -0.03 2.53
C GLN A 788 28.60 0.45 1.16
N THR A 789 27.81 1.30 0.49
CA THR A 789 28.07 1.76 -0.87
C THR A 789 28.19 3.28 -0.94
N GLU A 790 29.20 3.75 -1.66
CA GLU A 790 29.49 5.14 -1.98
C GLU A 790 28.76 5.65 -3.22
N ARG A 791 28.04 4.77 -3.93
CA ARG A 791 27.40 5.09 -5.22
C ARG A 791 26.43 6.27 -5.16
N PHE A 792 25.82 6.50 -3.99
CA PHE A 792 24.89 7.62 -3.80
C PHE A 792 25.57 8.91 -3.35
N TYR A 793 26.85 8.87 -2.94
CA TYR A 793 27.54 10.04 -2.37
C TYR A 793 27.67 11.18 -3.38
N ASP A 794 28.27 10.92 -4.55
CA ASP A 794 28.47 11.97 -5.58
C ASP A 794 27.12 12.45 -6.16
N LEU A 795 26.16 11.54 -6.36
CA LEU A 795 24.81 11.89 -6.83
C LEU A 795 24.06 12.77 -5.82
N SER A 796 24.14 12.43 -4.54
CA SER A 796 23.50 13.19 -3.47
C SER A 796 24.07 14.61 -3.36
N GLY A 797 25.38 14.79 -3.57
CA GLY A 797 26.02 16.10 -3.64
C GLY A 797 25.41 17.00 -4.72
N SER A 798 25.30 16.51 -5.96
CA SER A 798 24.68 17.28 -7.06
C SER A 798 23.20 17.54 -6.83
N LEU A 799 22.44 16.57 -6.34
CA LEU A 799 21.03 16.77 -5.96
C LEU A 799 20.89 17.82 -4.85
N THR A 800 21.84 17.88 -3.92
CA THR A 800 21.85 18.89 -2.85
C THR A 800 22.04 20.29 -3.42
N TYR A 801 22.96 20.50 -4.35
CA TYR A 801 23.15 21.80 -5.02
C TYR A 801 21.88 22.26 -5.73
N ILE A 802 21.28 21.37 -6.53
CA ILE A 802 20.10 21.68 -7.35
C ILE A 802 18.88 21.97 -6.46
N SER A 803 18.65 21.12 -5.46
CA SER A 803 17.50 21.25 -4.56
C SER A 803 17.58 22.50 -3.68
N CYS A 804 18.78 22.87 -3.19
CA CYS A 804 18.96 24.09 -2.41
C CYS A 804 18.85 25.36 -3.28
N ALA A 805 19.37 25.34 -4.51
CA ALA A 805 19.20 26.44 -5.46
C ALA A 805 17.72 26.64 -5.83
N ALA A 806 17.00 25.55 -6.09
CA ALA A 806 15.57 25.59 -6.38
C ALA A 806 14.75 26.03 -5.17
N LEU A 807 14.97 25.45 -3.99
CA LEU A 807 14.24 25.83 -2.78
C LEU A 807 14.45 27.32 -2.48
N SER A 808 15.69 27.80 -2.48
CA SER A 808 15.96 29.21 -2.18
C SER A 808 15.30 30.17 -3.16
N LEU A 809 15.20 29.83 -4.45
CA LEU A 809 14.55 30.63 -5.48
C LEU A 809 13.02 30.67 -5.33
N TYR A 810 12.39 29.53 -5.02
CA TYR A 810 10.92 29.40 -4.96
C TYR A 810 10.33 29.68 -3.58
N LEU A 811 11.10 29.56 -2.50
CA LEU A 811 10.63 29.70 -1.13
C LEU A 811 9.99 31.07 -0.81
N PRO A 812 10.50 32.21 -1.29
CA PRO A 812 9.83 33.50 -1.14
C PRO A 812 8.42 33.53 -1.76
N THR A 813 8.26 32.97 -2.96
CA THR A 813 6.96 32.88 -3.65
C THR A 813 6.01 31.93 -2.92
N ILE A 814 6.49 30.78 -2.45
CA ILE A 814 5.71 29.82 -1.66
C ILE A 814 5.13 30.51 -0.43
N ARG A 815 5.95 31.30 0.29
CA ARG A 815 5.48 32.06 1.47
C ARG A 815 4.48 33.15 1.11
N ALA A 816 4.73 33.90 0.03
CA ALA A 816 3.81 34.95 -0.41
C ALA A 816 2.44 34.39 -0.82
N ARG A 817 2.41 33.23 -1.47
CA ARG A 817 1.18 32.53 -1.86
C ARG A 817 0.42 31.95 -0.66
N LEU A 818 1.12 31.49 0.37
CA LEU A 818 0.48 30.96 1.60
C LEU A 818 0.02 32.06 2.56
N ALA A 819 0.63 33.25 2.50
CA ALA A 819 0.17 34.42 3.23
C ALA A 819 -1.08 35.07 2.63
N ALA A 820 -1.42 34.73 1.37
CA ALA A 820 -2.67 35.16 0.74
C ALA A 820 -3.85 34.42 1.41
N GLY A 821 -4.55 35.09 2.33
CA GLY A 821 -5.69 34.55 3.05
C GLY A 821 -6.92 34.29 2.16
N PRO A 822 -7.97 33.65 2.72
CA PRO A 822 -9.21 33.37 2.00
C PRO A 822 -9.82 34.66 1.42
N GLY A 823 -10.04 34.71 0.11
CA GLY A 823 -10.58 35.88 -0.60
C GLY A 823 -9.54 36.80 -1.26
N SER A 824 -8.24 36.53 -1.12
CA SER A 824 -7.17 37.24 -1.83
C SER A 824 -6.62 36.43 -3.02
N THR A 825 -6.35 37.07 -4.15
CA THR A 825 -5.75 36.40 -5.31
C THR A 825 -4.28 36.11 -5.04
N ALA A 826 -3.93 34.82 -4.90
CA ALA A 826 -2.54 34.41 -4.68
C ALA A 826 -1.65 34.84 -5.87
N PRO A 827 -0.44 35.38 -5.63
CA PRO A 827 0.46 35.83 -6.70
C PRO A 827 0.84 34.66 -7.60
N ALA A 828 0.82 34.86 -8.93
CA ALA A 828 1.10 33.81 -9.91
C ALA A 828 2.51 33.20 -9.72
N TRP A 829 2.70 31.95 -10.17
CA TRP A 829 4.03 31.36 -10.18
C TRP A 829 4.94 32.11 -11.15
N PRO A 830 6.15 32.55 -10.72
CA PRO A 830 7.06 33.25 -11.61
C PRO A 830 7.54 32.36 -12.75
N SER A 831 7.56 32.90 -13.97
CA SER A 831 8.06 32.19 -15.15
C SER A 831 9.57 32.33 -15.26
N LEU A 832 10.28 31.21 -15.42
CA LEU A 832 11.74 31.19 -15.65
C LEU A 832 12.11 31.93 -16.94
N LEU A 833 11.36 31.71 -18.03
CA LEU A 833 11.62 32.32 -19.33
C LEU A 833 11.36 33.83 -19.32
N ALA A 834 10.26 34.25 -18.68
CA ALA A 834 9.94 35.68 -18.54
C ALA A 834 10.94 36.41 -17.62
N SER A 835 11.56 35.69 -16.68
CA SER A 835 12.55 36.26 -15.76
C SER A 835 13.90 36.57 -16.44
N LEU A 836 14.19 36.01 -17.61
CA LEU A 836 15.42 36.30 -18.37
C LEU A 836 15.41 37.69 -19.01
N THR A 837 14.23 38.22 -19.32
CA THR A 837 14.04 39.56 -19.91
C THR A 837 13.45 40.56 -18.91
N SER A 838 13.19 40.14 -17.67
CA SER A 838 12.58 40.95 -16.63
C SER A 838 13.61 41.52 -15.63
N LYS A 839 13.37 42.75 -15.18
CA LYS A 839 14.06 43.35 -14.02
C LYS A 839 13.61 42.77 -12.68
N GLY A 840 12.63 41.88 -12.67
CA GLY A 840 11.94 41.42 -11.47
C GLY A 840 10.64 42.19 -11.25
N GLY A 841 9.63 41.52 -10.70
CA GLY A 841 8.31 42.08 -10.47
C GLY A 841 7.43 41.12 -9.67
N VAL A 842 6.14 41.45 -9.53
CA VAL A 842 5.19 40.64 -8.75
C VAL A 842 5.04 39.21 -9.30
N ASN A 843 5.22 39.03 -10.62
CA ASN A 843 5.06 37.76 -11.33
C ASN A 843 6.34 37.24 -12.01
N ALA A 844 7.52 37.80 -11.73
CA ALA A 844 8.78 37.40 -12.35
C ALA A 844 9.97 37.62 -11.40
N TRP A 845 10.93 36.70 -11.40
CA TRP A 845 12.20 36.90 -10.68
C TRP A 845 13.09 37.89 -11.39
N ASN A 846 14.10 38.39 -10.69
CA ASN A 846 15.17 39.12 -11.34
C ASN A 846 16.06 38.14 -12.13
N TRP A 847 16.48 38.53 -13.34
CA TRP A 847 17.32 37.69 -14.18
C TRP A 847 18.59 37.19 -13.47
N ARG A 848 19.18 37.98 -12.54
CA ARG A 848 20.39 37.57 -11.77
C ARG A 848 20.13 36.37 -10.87
N GLN A 849 18.95 36.29 -10.25
CA GLN A 849 18.55 35.16 -9.40
C GLN A 849 18.45 33.87 -10.22
N VAL A 850 17.85 33.98 -11.41
CA VAL A 850 17.68 32.87 -12.34
C VAL A 850 19.02 32.43 -12.94
N VAL A 851 19.83 33.37 -13.43
CA VAL A 851 21.11 33.06 -14.08
C VAL A 851 22.12 32.45 -13.10
N LEU A 852 22.23 32.95 -11.87
CA LEU A 852 23.16 32.36 -10.89
C LEU A 852 22.68 31.00 -10.37
N SER A 853 21.36 30.82 -10.17
CA SER A 853 20.79 29.51 -9.82
C SER A 853 20.96 28.50 -10.96
N ALA A 854 20.80 28.94 -12.22
CA ALA A 854 21.02 28.13 -13.40
C ALA A 854 22.51 27.79 -13.60
N ALA A 855 23.42 28.72 -13.33
CA ALA A 855 24.86 28.51 -13.38
C ALA A 855 25.29 27.37 -12.44
N VAL A 856 24.87 27.42 -11.17
CA VAL A 856 25.17 26.33 -10.22
C VAL A 856 24.49 25.02 -10.63
N THR A 857 23.24 25.07 -11.08
CA THR A 857 22.51 23.87 -11.54
C THR A 857 23.21 23.21 -12.72
N PHE A 858 23.67 24.01 -13.69
CA PHE A 858 24.41 23.53 -14.85
C PHE A 858 25.73 22.88 -14.45
N TRP A 859 26.53 23.56 -13.62
CA TRP A 859 27.79 23.01 -13.10
C TRP A 859 27.57 21.71 -12.31
N ALA A 860 26.61 21.70 -11.38
CA ALA A 860 26.31 20.54 -10.54
C ALA A 860 25.78 19.35 -11.33
N THR A 861 24.96 19.58 -12.36
CA THR A 861 24.45 18.54 -13.26
C THR A 861 25.58 17.95 -14.09
N ARG A 862 26.44 18.80 -14.65
CA ARG A 862 27.60 18.39 -15.46
C ARG A 862 28.58 17.55 -14.64
N LEU A 863 29.01 18.07 -13.49
CA LEU A 863 29.97 17.39 -12.63
C LEU A 863 29.37 16.12 -12.02
N GLY A 864 28.12 16.19 -11.55
CA GLY A 864 27.40 15.05 -10.98
C GLY A 864 27.22 13.90 -11.96
N SER A 865 26.80 14.19 -13.18
CA SER A 865 26.63 13.18 -14.22
C SER A 865 27.96 12.51 -14.58
N PHE A 866 29.06 13.29 -14.62
CA PHE A 866 30.39 12.78 -14.88
C PHE A 866 30.91 11.87 -13.75
N LEU A 867 30.79 12.32 -12.49
CA LEU A 867 31.22 11.56 -11.32
C LEU A 867 30.39 10.28 -11.11
N PHE A 868 29.07 10.38 -11.29
CA PHE A 868 28.16 9.25 -11.17
C PHE A 868 28.45 8.20 -12.24
N SER A 869 28.59 8.61 -13.51
CA SER A 869 28.96 7.69 -14.61
C SER A 869 30.25 6.92 -14.32
N ARG A 870 31.24 7.61 -13.72
CA ARG A 870 32.53 7.01 -13.32
C ARG A 870 32.37 5.97 -12.20
N ILE A 871 31.55 6.21 -11.18
CA ILE A 871 31.39 5.28 -10.05
C ILE A 871 30.48 4.08 -10.39
N THR A 872 29.62 4.22 -11.40
CA THR A 872 28.73 3.14 -11.86
C THR A 872 29.38 2.18 -12.86
N ALA A 873 30.59 2.48 -13.36
CA ALA A 873 31.35 1.56 -14.20
C ALA A 873 31.74 0.27 -13.44
N GLU A 874 32.00 -0.85 -14.13
CA GLU A 874 32.18 -2.19 -13.53
C GLU A 874 33.27 -2.25 -12.44
N ASP A 875 34.33 -1.44 -12.56
CA ASP A 875 35.42 -1.30 -11.57
C ASP A 875 35.41 0.04 -10.81
N GLY A 876 34.29 0.77 -10.84
CA GLY A 876 34.14 2.08 -10.22
C GLY A 876 34.21 2.01 -8.69
N ARG A 877 35.36 2.37 -8.12
CA ARG A 877 35.54 2.56 -6.67
C ARG A 877 36.23 3.88 -6.38
N ASP A 878 35.79 4.54 -5.33
CA ASP A 878 36.45 5.73 -4.82
C ASP A 878 37.31 5.39 -3.58
N SER A 879 38.62 5.51 -3.76
CA SER A 879 39.63 5.21 -2.73
C SER A 879 39.50 6.06 -1.47
N ARG A 880 38.81 7.21 -1.53
CA ARG A 880 38.55 8.07 -0.36
C ARG A 880 37.68 7.37 0.68
N PHE A 881 36.88 6.41 0.25
CA PHE A 881 35.95 5.69 1.11
C PHE A 881 36.47 4.31 1.55
N ASP A 882 37.69 3.94 1.15
CA ASP A 882 38.29 2.67 1.56
C ASP A 882 38.50 2.65 3.08
N GLY A 883 38.00 1.61 3.76
CA GLY A 883 38.11 1.44 5.22
C GLY A 883 37.20 2.34 6.09
N ILE A 884 36.40 3.24 5.49
CA ILE A 884 35.40 4.04 6.24
C ILE A 884 33.94 3.61 6.00
N ARG A 885 33.62 2.94 4.89
CA ARG A 885 32.25 2.44 4.59
C ARG A 885 31.73 1.43 5.61
N GLU A 886 32.65 0.68 6.22
CA GLU A 886 32.37 -0.31 7.26
C GLU A 886 32.10 0.34 8.63
N LYS A 887 32.30 1.66 8.77
CA LYS A 887 32.18 2.41 10.02
C LYS A 887 31.04 3.43 9.90
N PRO A 888 29.79 3.08 10.30
CA PRO A 888 28.60 3.91 10.09
C PRO A 888 28.75 5.38 10.50
N ALA A 889 29.33 5.64 11.67
CA ALA A 889 29.54 7.00 12.16
C ALA A 889 30.51 7.81 11.28
N LYS A 890 31.64 7.22 10.87
CA LYS A 890 32.63 7.90 10.02
C LYS A 890 32.10 8.10 8.60
N PHE A 891 31.32 7.15 8.10
CA PHE A 891 30.72 7.28 6.78
C PHE A 891 29.60 8.33 6.77
N GLY A 892 28.76 8.38 7.81
CA GLY A 892 27.75 9.44 7.97
C GLY A 892 28.33 10.84 8.08
N VAL A 893 29.48 11.00 8.76
CA VAL A 893 30.22 12.29 8.81
C VAL A 893 30.59 12.79 7.41
N ALA A 894 30.91 11.91 6.46
CA ALA A 894 31.22 12.32 5.10
C ALA A 894 30.01 13.00 4.41
N PHE A 895 28.81 12.43 4.55
CA PHE A 895 27.57 13.00 3.99
C PHE A 895 27.23 14.35 4.63
N PHE A 896 27.38 14.47 5.96
CA PHE A 896 27.15 15.76 6.63
C PHE A 896 28.20 16.82 6.27
N ALA A 897 29.47 16.42 6.12
CA ALA A 897 30.51 17.31 5.61
C ALA A 897 30.21 17.78 4.18
N GLN A 898 29.60 16.92 3.34
CA GLN A 898 29.11 17.29 2.02
C GLN A 898 27.96 18.31 2.10
N ALA A 899 27.03 18.17 3.05
CA ALA A 899 25.98 19.16 3.29
C ALA A 899 26.58 20.54 3.66
N THR A 900 27.58 20.55 4.55
CA THR A 900 28.31 21.77 4.93
C THR A 900 29.03 22.38 3.73
N TRP A 901 29.71 21.57 2.92
CA TRP A 901 30.39 22.02 1.71
C TRP A 901 29.40 22.73 0.78
N VAL A 902 28.32 22.05 0.40
CA VAL A 902 27.31 22.59 -0.52
C VAL A 902 26.77 23.92 -0.01
N SER A 903 26.50 24.02 1.30
CA SER A 903 25.99 25.23 1.94
C SER A 903 26.95 26.42 1.84
N LEU A 904 28.26 26.18 2.01
CA LEU A 904 29.29 27.22 1.91
C LEU A 904 29.49 27.69 0.46
N CYS A 905 29.48 26.75 -0.50
CA CYS A 905 29.60 27.09 -1.92
C CYS A 905 28.39 27.85 -2.46
N LEU A 906 27.18 27.51 -2.00
CA LEU A 906 25.94 28.16 -2.42
C LEU A 906 25.68 29.52 -1.75
N MET A 907 26.45 29.92 -0.74
CA MET A 907 26.22 31.15 0.04
C MET A 907 25.91 32.39 -0.82
N PRO A 908 26.62 32.71 -1.92
CA PRO A 908 26.32 33.88 -2.74
C PRO A 908 24.97 33.78 -3.46
N VAL A 909 24.57 32.57 -3.86
CA VAL A 909 23.29 32.30 -4.54
C VAL A 909 22.12 32.33 -3.55
N LEU A 910 22.29 31.72 -2.37
CA LEU A 910 21.28 31.76 -1.30
C LEU A 910 21.04 33.21 -0.84
N ALA A 911 22.09 34.02 -0.76
CA ALA A 911 21.99 35.43 -0.42
C ALA A 911 21.19 36.22 -1.47
N ILE A 912 21.49 36.06 -2.76
CA ILE A 912 20.76 36.73 -3.84
C ILE A 912 19.29 36.28 -3.92
N ASN A 913 19.02 34.98 -3.74
CA ASN A 913 17.65 34.45 -3.77
C ASN A 913 16.82 34.88 -2.55
N SER A 914 17.47 35.35 -1.48
CA SER A 914 16.77 35.91 -0.32
C SER A 914 16.22 37.32 -0.54
N ILE A 915 16.72 38.04 -1.54
CA ILE A 915 16.31 39.41 -1.83
C ILE A 915 15.00 39.40 -2.63
N PRO A 916 13.97 40.18 -2.24
CA PRO A 916 12.74 40.28 -3.02
C PRO A 916 12.98 40.76 -4.46
N ALA A 917 12.37 40.10 -5.44
CA ALA A 917 12.53 40.43 -6.86
C ALA A 917 12.07 41.87 -7.20
N THR A 918 11.08 42.39 -6.48
CA THR A 918 10.62 43.78 -6.57
C THR A 918 11.68 44.78 -6.09
N THR A 919 12.46 44.43 -5.07
CA THR A 919 13.58 45.25 -4.58
C THR A 919 14.71 45.26 -5.61
N LEU A 920 15.03 44.11 -6.21
CA LEU A 920 16.06 44.01 -7.25
C LEU A 920 15.71 44.77 -8.55
N ALA A 921 14.43 45.02 -8.81
CA ALA A 921 13.98 45.77 -9.98
C ALA A 921 14.45 47.24 -9.98
N SER A 922 14.82 47.77 -8.81
CA SER A 922 15.37 49.12 -8.67
C SER A 922 16.84 49.25 -9.13
N LEU A 923 17.54 48.13 -9.34
CA LEU A 923 18.91 48.15 -9.88
C LEU A 923 18.91 48.36 -11.40
N PRO A 924 20.01 48.93 -11.95
CA PRO A 924 20.23 48.92 -13.40
C PRO A 924 20.12 47.51 -13.98
N PHE A 925 19.66 47.41 -15.23
CA PHE A 925 19.45 46.10 -15.87
C PHE A 925 20.74 45.26 -15.86
N ILE A 926 21.87 45.88 -16.22
CA ILE A 926 23.21 45.28 -16.20
C ILE A 926 24.16 46.26 -15.51
N THR A 927 25.08 45.75 -14.70
CA THR A 927 26.19 46.50 -14.07
C THR A 927 27.53 45.94 -14.55
N LEU A 928 28.62 46.71 -14.38
CA LEU A 928 29.97 46.25 -14.73
C LEU A 928 30.34 44.93 -14.02
N VAL A 929 29.93 44.80 -12.76
CA VAL A 929 30.20 43.62 -11.93
C VAL A 929 29.45 42.38 -12.46
N ASP A 930 28.26 42.56 -13.04
CA ASP A 930 27.52 41.48 -13.70
C ASP A 930 28.30 40.95 -14.92
N VAL A 931 28.79 41.86 -15.77
CA VAL A 931 29.55 41.50 -16.97
C VAL A 931 30.84 40.78 -16.59
N VAL A 932 31.61 41.32 -15.64
CA VAL A 932 32.85 40.71 -15.18
C VAL A 932 32.59 39.33 -14.56
N GLY A 933 31.60 39.21 -13.67
CA GLY A 933 31.30 37.93 -13.01
C GLY A 933 30.80 36.86 -13.99
N LEU A 934 29.96 37.22 -14.96
CA LEU A 934 29.49 36.29 -15.98
C LEU A 934 30.60 35.87 -16.95
N LEU A 935 31.49 36.78 -17.35
CA LEU A 935 32.66 36.45 -18.17
C LEU A 935 33.61 35.51 -17.42
N LEU A 936 33.84 35.73 -16.12
CA LEU A 936 34.61 34.82 -15.28
C LEU A 936 33.94 33.43 -15.18
N TYR A 937 32.61 33.38 -15.02
CA TYR A 937 31.88 32.12 -15.01
C TYR A 937 32.01 31.36 -16.33
N VAL A 938 31.73 32.02 -17.46
CA VAL A 938 31.83 31.43 -18.81
C VAL A 938 33.26 31.01 -19.12
N GLY A 939 34.25 31.82 -18.78
CA GLY A 939 35.66 31.50 -18.93
C GLY A 939 36.05 30.28 -18.09
N GLY A 940 35.69 30.27 -16.80
CA GLY A 940 36.01 29.20 -15.87
C GLY A 940 35.38 27.86 -16.25
N ILE A 941 34.07 27.83 -16.58
CA ILE A 941 33.39 26.60 -17.00
C ILE A 941 33.92 26.07 -18.33
N THR A 942 34.31 26.95 -19.26
CA THR A 942 34.93 26.57 -20.54
C THR A 942 36.31 25.95 -20.28
N PHE A 943 37.10 26.53 -19.38
CA PHE A 943 38.42 26.02 -18.99
C PHE A 943 38.30 24.63 -18.33
N GLU A 944 37.39 24.47 -17.38
CA GLU A 944 37.11 23.20 -16.69
C GLU A 944 36.64 22.12 -17.67
N ALA A 945 35.61 22.42 -18.46
CA ALA A 945 35.03 21.48 -19.41
C ALA A 945 36.04 21.04 -20.48
N THR A 946 36.86 21.96 -20.99
CA THR A 946 37.89 21.67 -21.98
C THR A 946 39.00 20.81 -21.39
N ALA A 947 39.47 21.13 -20.18
CA ALA A 947 40.52 20.37 -19.49
C ALA A 947 40.09 18.92 -19.21
N ASP A 948 38.86 18.72 -18.73
CA ASP A 948 38.31 17.39 -18.45
C ASP A 948 38.03 16.59 -19.72
N ARG A 949 37.58 17.25 -20.80
CA ARG A 949 37.40 16.62 -22.12
C ARG A 949 38.73 16.14 -22.68
N GLN A 950 39.77 16.98 -22.64
CA GLN A 950 41.13 16.62 -23.07
C GLN A 950 41.67 15.43 -22.27
N LYS A 951 41.47 15.43 -20.94
CA LYS A 951 41.88 14.32 -20.08
C LYS A 951 41.12 13.03 -20.38
N SER A 952 39.81 13.12 -20.59
CA SER A 952 38.96 11.96 -20.88
C SER A 952 39.28 11.35 -22.25
N GLN A 953 39.52 12.19 -23.26
CA GLN A 953 39.97 11.75 -24.59
C GLN A 953 41.33 11.07 -24.52
N TRP A 954 42.32 11.68 -23.84
CA TRP A 954 43.64 11.08 -23.64
C TRP A 954 43.57 9.72 -22.93
N MET A 955 42.76 9.59 -21.87
CA MET A 955 42.56 8.30 -21.20
C MET A 955 41.91 7.25 -22.11
N LYS A 956 40.98 7.66 -22.98
CA LYS A 956 40.33 6.77 -23.96
C LYS A 956 41.34 6.32 -25.03
N GLU A 957 42.12 7.24 -25.59
CA GLU A 957 43.16 6.94 -26.58
C GLU A 957 44.23 6.01 -26.01
N LYS A 958 44.64 6.20 -24.75
CA LYS A 958 45.54 5.27 -24.03
C LYS A 958 44.95 3.87 -23.91
N ARG A 959 43.66 3.74 -23.59
CA ARG A 959 42.95 2.44 -23.52
C ARG A 959 42.84 1.78 -24.90
N GLU A 960 42.62 2.56 -25.93
CA GLU A 960 42.62 2.13 -27.34
C GLU A 960 44.03 1.89 -27.91
N LYS A 961 45.08 2.03 -27.08
CA LYS A 961 46.50 1.86 -27.44
C LYS A 961 46.97 2.78 -28.58
N LYS A 962 46.35 3.95 -28.76
CA LYS A 962 46.71 4.95 -29.78
C LYS A 962 47.98 5.73 -29.44
N HIS A 963 48.37 5.77 -28.17
CA HIS A 963 49.63 6.34 -27.70
C HIS A 963 50.12 5.60 -26.45
N SER A 964 51.43 5.73 -26.16
CA SER A 964 52.09 5.14 -24.98
C SER A 964 52.45 6.15 -23.89
N GLU A 965 52.05 7.42 -24.02
CA GLU A 965 52.36 8.47 -23.03
C GLU A 965 51.92 8.12 -21.60
N ASP A 966 52.78 8.39 -20.62
CA ASP A 966 52.55 8.03 -19.21
C ASP A 966 51.80 9.07 -18.40
N PHE A 967 51.90 10.34 -18.79
CA PHE A 967 51.17 11.47 -18.19
C PHE A 967 50.85 12.51 -19.28
N LEU A 968 49.76 13.25 -19.08
CA LEU A 968 49.21 14.18 -20.06
C LEU A 968 49.96 15.52 -20.03
N THR A 969 50.65 15.84 -21.12
CA THR A 969 51.46 17.07 -21.27
C THR A 969 51.02 17.99 -22.40
N ARG A 970 49.91 17.67 -23.07
CA ARG A 970 49.39 18.38 -24.26
C ARG A 970 48.15 19.23 -23.91
N GLY A 971 47.83 20.21 -24.74
CA GLY A 971 46.65 21.06 -24.55
C GLY A 971 46.76 21.98 -23.33
N LEU A 972 45.66 22.16 -22.57
CA LEU A 972 45.63 23.00 -21.38
C LEU A 972 46.55 22.46 -20.26
N TRP A 973 46.82 21.15 -20.27
CA TRP A 973 47.72 20.48 -19.33
C TRP A 973 49.22 20.80 -19.58
N SER A 974 49.54 21.42 -20.72
CA SER A 974 50.88 21.99 -20.99
C SER A 974 51.05 23.40 -20.41
N LYS A 975 49.92 24.07 -20.14
CA LYS A 975 49.83 25.47 -19.71
C LYS A 975 49.67 25.57 -18.19
N SER A 976 48.94 24.65 -17.56
CA SER A 976 48.84 24.47 -16.11
C SER A 976 48.82 22.99 -15.78
N ARG A 977 49.35 22.60 -14.61
CA ARG A 977 49.27 21.21 -14.14
C ARG A 977 47.87 20.82 -13.68
N HIS A 978 47.05 21.79 -13.25
CA HIS A 978 45.67 21.56 -12.80
C HIS A 978 44.70 22.59 -13.42
N PRO A 979 44.54 22.59 -14.77
CA PRO A 979 43.73 23.58 -15.47
C PRO A 979 42.23 23.45 -15.15
N ASN A 980 41.75 22.24 -14.84
CA ASN A 980 40.37 22.00 -14.42
C ASN A 980 40.07 22.66 -13.06
N TYR A 981 40.98 22.57 -12.08
CA TYR A 981 40.84 23.23 -10.78
C TYR A 981 40.94 24.75 -10.87
N PHE A 982 41.74 25.27 -11.80
CA PHE A 982 41.75 26.70 -12.12
C PHE A 982 40.38 27.14 -12.63
N GLY A 983 39.81 26.43 -13.61
CA GLY A 983 38.47 26.68 -14.14
C GLY A 983 37.37 26.67 -13.05
N GLU A 984 37.41 25.69 -12.15
CA GLU A 984 36.48 25.58 -11.02
C GLU A 984 36.60 26.79 -10.07
N SER A 985 37.82 27.19 -9.69
CA SER A 985 38.00 28.37 -8.83
C SER A 985 37.53 29.66 -9.53
N THR A 986 37.83 29.82 -10.83
CA THR A 986 37.43 30.98 -11.62
C THR A 986 35.90 31.09 -11.77
N LEU A 987 35.18 29.98 -11.98
CA LEU A 987 33.72 30.04 -12.14
C LEU A 987 33.01 30.36 -10.82
N TRP A 988 33.47 29.82 -9.70
CA TRP A 988 32.93 30.17 -8.38
C TRP A 988 33.24 31.62 -8.00
N THR A 989 34.39 32.13 -8.44
CA THR A 989 34.74 33.56 -8.34
C THR A 989 33.82 34.41 -9.19
N GLY A 990 33.43 33.96 -10.39
CA GLY A 990 32.42 34.62 -11.23
C GLY A 990 31.06 34.74 -10.55
N ILE A 991 30.55 33.64 -9.98
CA ILE A 991 29.28 33.63 -9.23
C ILE A 991 29.34 34.58 -8.03
N ALA A 992 30.43 34.54 -7.26
CA ALA A 992 30.64 35.43 -6.12
C ALA A 992 30.76 36.90 -6.53
N THR A 993 31.38 37.19 -7.67
CA THR A 993 31.57 38.56 -8.19
C THR A 993 30.23 39.17 -8.54
N THR A 994 29.42 38.49 -9.37
CA THR A 994 28.05 38.93 -9.70
C THR A 994 27.20 39.10 -8.44
N ALA A 995 27.32 38.19 -7.47
CA ALA A 995 26.59 38.29 -6.20
C ALA A 995 27.03 39.46 -5.32
N ALA A 996 28.33 39.69 -5.19
CA ALA A 996 28.90 40.76 -4.37
C ALA A 996 28.45 42.15 -4.86
N GLY A 997 28.37 42.36 -6.18
CA GLY A 997 27.89 43.63 -6.75
C GLY A 997 26.48 44.00 -6.30
N VAL A 998 25.58 43.02 -6.25
CA VAL A 998 24.21 43.18 -5.75
C VAL A 998 24.21 43.33 -4.23
N MET A 999 24.91 42.45 -3.52
CA MET A 999 24.89 42.39 -2.06
C MET A 999 25.51 43.63 -1.39
N MET A 1000 26.50 44.28 -2.01
CA MET A 1000 27.12 45.51 -1.50
C MET A 1000 26.32 46.78 -1.80
N SER A 1001 25.36 46.71 -2.74
CA SER A 1001 24.49 47.85 -3.07
C SER A 1001 23.54 48.19 -1.91
N SER A 1002 23.11 49.45 -1.82
CA SER A 1002 22.08 49.87 -0.85
C SER A 1002 20.79 49.05 -0.98
N VAL A 1003 20.43 48.70 -2.22
CA VAL A 1003 19.28 47.86 -2.56
C VAL A 1003 19.44 46.44 -2.01
N GLY A 1004 20.61 45.82 -2.22
CA GLY A 1004 20.88 44.47 -1.72
C GLY A 1004 20.95 44.41 -0.20
N GLN A 1005 21.54 45.42 0.44
CA GLN A 1005 21.57 45.53 1.91
C GLN A 1005 20.16 45.65 2.49
N ALA A 1006 19.33 46.54 1.94
CA ALA A 1006 17.94 46.68 2.35
C ALA A 1006 17.13 45.39 2.12
N GLY A 1007 17.32 44.75 0.97
CA GLY A 1007 16.63 43.52 0.60
C GLY A 1007 16.99 42.29 1.44
N MET A 1008 18.22 42.21 1.94
CA MET A 1008 18.65 41.18 2.91
C MET A 1008 18.27 41.53 4.36
N GLY A 1009 17.77 42.74 4.61
CA GLY A 1009 17.42 43.23 5.95
C GLY A 1009 18.63 43.61 6.80
N PHE A 1010 19.67 44.16 6.17
CA PHE A 1010 20.87 44.70 6.85
C PHE A 1010 20.82 46.23 6.96
N SER A 1011 21.59 46.78 7.90
CA SER A 1011 21.61 48.23 8.20
C SER A 1011 22.23 49.10 7.11
N GLY A 1012 22.93 48.51 6.13
CA GLY A 1012 23.56 49.23 5.02
C GLY A 1012 24.84 50.00 5.37
N GLY A 1013 25.24 50.00 6.65
CA GLY A 1013 26.49 50.60 7.14
C GLY A 1013 27.74 49.82 6.70
N ALA A 1014 28.92 50.42 6.90
CA ALA A 1014 30.21 49.87 6.44
C ALA A 1014 30.43 48.41 6.90
N VAL A 1015 30.14 48.10 8.16
CA VAL A 1015 30.27 46.75 8.73
C VAL A 1015 29.40 45.73 7.99
N SER A 1016 28.15 46.08 7.66
CA SER A 1016 27.23 45.19 6.94
C SER A 1016 27.62 44.95 5.48
N ARG A 1017 28.23 45.95 4.83
CA ARG A 1017 28.77 45.82 3.46
C ARG A 1017 30.01 44.94 3.43
N ILE A 1018 30.92 45.10 4.41
CA ILE A 1018 32.08 44.22 4.58
C ILE A 1018 31.63 42.78 4.86
N GLY A 1019 30.63 42.60 5.73
CA GLY A 1019 30.04 41.29 6.00
C GLY A 1019 29.41 40.65 4.76
N ALA A 1020 28.70 41.42 3.93
CA ALA A 1020 28.13 40.94 2.68
C ALA A 1020 29.18 40.54 1.64
N LEU A 1021 30.27 41.32 1.52
CA LEU A 1021 31.42 40.97 0.69
C LEU A 1021 32.09 39.68 1.19
N ALA A 1022 32.28 39.55 2.50
CA ALA A 1022 32.84 38.34 3.10
C ALA A 1022 31.97 37.10 2.79
N MET A 1023 30.64 37.21 2.91
CA MET A 1023 29.71 36.13 2.56
C MET A 1023 29.78 35.71 1.09
N ALA A 1024 29.91 36.66 0.17
CA ALA A 1024 30.11 36.34 -1.25
C ALA A 1024 31.46 35.65 -1.48
N ALA A 1025 32.51 36.06 -0.75
CA ALA A 1025 33.85 35.48 -0.85
C ALA A 1025 33.99 34.08 -0.23
N VAL A 1026 33.07 33.66 0.65
CA VAL A 1026 33.08 32.32 1.28
C VAL A 1026 33.20 31.22 0.23
N SER A 1027 32.40 31.30 -0.84
CA SER A 1027 32.34 30.25 -1.87
C SER A 1027 33.69 30.04 -2.60
N PRO A 1028 34.27 31.06 -3.29
CA PRO A 1028 35.55 30.88 -3.97
C PRO A 1028 36.72 30.64 -3.01
N ALA A 1029 36.71 31.24 -1.81
CA ALA A 1029 37.75 31.00 -0.81
C ALA A 1029 37.74 29.55 -0.30
N PHE A 1030 36.56 29.02 0.00
CA PHE A 1030 36.38 27.65 0.48
C PHE A 1030 36.74 26.63 -0.61
N VAL A 1031 36.26 26.81 -1.84
CA VAL A 1031 36.61 25.93 -2.98
C VAL A 1031 38.12 25.94 -3.22
N THR A 1032 38.74 27.12 -3.25
CA THR A 1032 40.19 27.25 -3.47
C THR A 1032 40.99 26.62 -2.32
N PHE A 1033 40.55 26.78 -1.06
CA PHE A 1033 41.15 26.11 0.09
C PHE A 1033 41.09 24.58 -0.05
N LEU A 1034 39.94 24.03 -0.40
CA LEU A 1034 39.79 22.58 -0.59
C LEU A 1034 40.69 22.05 -1.71
N LEU A 1035 40.80 22.80 -2.80
CA LEU A 1035 41.66 22.46 -3.93
C LEU A 1035 43.15 22.52 -3.56
N PHE A 1036 43.60 23.53 -2.81
CA PHE A 1036 45.02 23.72 -2.48
C PHE A 1036 45.50 22.93 -1.27
N LYS A 1037 44.62 22.60 -0.31
CA LYS A 1037 45.03 22.09 1.00
C LYS A 1037 44.42 20.74 1.40
N VAL A 1038 43.25 20.38 0.87
CA VAL A 1038 42.52 19.18 1.32
C VAL A 1038 42.49 18.09 0.26
N SER A 1039 41.66 18.24 -0.78
CA SER A 1039 41.30 17.13 -1.67
C SER A 1039 41.74 17.26 -3.13
N GLY A 1040 42.12 18.45 -3.58
CA GLY A 1040 42.47 18.68 -4.99
C GLY A 1040 43.92 18.34 -5.34
N ILE A 1041 44.75 19.37 -5.35
CA ILE A 1041 46.14 19.37 -5.82
C ILE A 1041 47.05 18.49 -4.97
N PRO A 1042 47.07 18.56 -3.62
CA PRO A 1042 48.05 17.82 -2.82
C PRO A 1042 47.93 16.30 -2.95
N MET A 1043 46.70 15.77 -3.00
CA MET A 1043 46.46 14.34 -3.17
C MET A 1043 46.89 13.87 -4.56
N SER A 1044 46.62 14.68 -5.58
CA SER A 1044 46.96 14.38 -6.97
C SER A 1044 48.48 14.41 -7.18
N GLU A 1045 49.15 15.47 -6.72
CA GLU A 1045 50.61 15.64 -6.81
C GLU A 1045 51.35 14.53 -6.06
N LYS A 1046 50.98 14.22 -4.81
CA LYS A 1046 51.59 13.11 -4.05
C LYS A 1046 51.49 11.77 -4.79
N LYS A 1047 50.35 11.51 -5.44
CA LYS A 1047 50.14 10.29 -6.22
C LYS A 1047 51.03 10.25 -7.48
N TYR A 1048 51.17 11.38 -8.19
CA TYR A 1048 52.02 11.45 -9.37
C TYR A 1048 53.51 11.43 -9.01
N ASP A 1049 53.92 12.12 -7.95
CA ASP A 1049 55.29 12.12 -7.44
C ASP A 1049 55.73 10.72 -7.01
N LYS A 1050 54.86 9.98 -6.31
CA LYS A 1050 55.14 8.59 -5.94
C LYS A 1050 55.30 7.67 -7.15
N ARG A 1051 54.66 7.99 -8.29
CA ARG A 1051 54.64 7.13 -9.47
C ARG A 1051 55.71 7.49 -10.51
N TYR A 1052 56.01 8.77 -10.66
CA TYR A 1052 56.84 9.32 -11.73
C TYR A 1052 57.98 10.20 -11.22
N GLY A 1053 58.12 10.38 -9.90
CA GLY A 1053 59.09 11.28 -9.29
C GLY A 1053 60.54 11.01 -9.66
N ASP A 1054 60.90 9.76 -9.94
CA ASP A 1054 62.27 9.38 -10.33
C ASP A 1054 62.58 9.63 -11.82
N ARG A 1055 61.58 10.04 -12.62
CA ARG A 1055 61.74 10.27 -14.06
C ARG A 1055 62.15 11.71 -14.37
N LYS A 1056 63.19 11.87 -15.19
CA LYS A 1056 63.72 13.18 -15.62
C LYS A 1056 62.72 14.01 -16.42
N ASP A 1057 61.99 13.39 -17.35
CA ASP A 1057 60.99 14.06 -18.20
C ASP A 1057 59.78 14.59 -17.39
N TYR A 1058 59.35 13.85 -16.36
CA TYR A 1058 58.31 14.30 -15.43
C TYR A 1058 58.77 15.48 -14.56
N GLN A 1059 60.01 15.43 -14.03
CA GLN A 1059 60.58 16.52 -13.25
C GLN A 1059 60.73 17.80 -14.08
N GLU A 1060 61.19 17.68 -15.34
CA GLU A 1060 61.33 18.80 -16.27
C GLU A 1060 59.97 19.42 -16.62
N TRP A 1061 58.97 18.60 -16.95
CA TRP A 1061 57.60 19.08 -17.18
C TRP A 1061 57.02 19.76 -15.94
N LYS A 1062 57.24 19.21 -14.73
CA LYS A 1062 56.76 19.77 -13.47
C LYS A 1062 57.42 21.11 -13.13
N LYS A 1063 58.70 21.28 -13.47
CA LYS A 1063 59.45 22.54 -13.32
C LYS A 1063 58.98 23.61 -14.30
N ASN A 1064 58.71 23.22 -15.55
CA ASN A 1064 58.37 24.15 -16.63
C ASN A 1064 56.87 24.46 -16.71
N THR A 1065 56.00 23.68 -16.06
CA THR A 1065 54.54 23.88 -16.07
C THR A 1065 54.05 24.37 -14.71
N PRO A 1066 53.46 25.58 -14.62
CA PRO A 1066 52.98 26.13 -13.36
C PRO A 1066 51.86 25.27 -12.77
N MET A 1067 51.75 25.29 -11.44
CA MET A 1067 50.84 24.40 -10.72
C MET A 1067 49.36 24.70 -10.98
N PHE A 1068 48.98 25.98 -10.95
CA PHE A 1068 47.57 26.39 -10.92
C PHE A 1068 47.25 27.43 -11.98
N PHE A 1069 47.90 28.60 -11.94
CA PHE A 1069 47.74 29.64 -12.94
C PHE A 1069 48.35 29.23 -14.28
N PRO A 1070 47.58 29.18 -15.39
CA PRO A 1070 48.11 28.84 -16.69
C PRO A 1070 49.16 29.85 -17.17
N LYS A 1071 50.31 29.36 -17.68
CA LYS A 1071 51.26 30.21 -18.42
C LYS A 1071 50.66 30.48 -19.80
N PHE A 1072 50.43 31.73 -20.18
CA PHE A 1072 49.94 32.04 -21.53
C PHE A 1072 51.10 32.25 -22.48
#